data_AF-A0A2E5RPN3-F1
#
_entry.id   AF-A0A2E5RPN3-F1
#
_cell.length_a   1.000
_cell.length_b   1.000
_cell.length_c   1.000
_cell.angle_alpha   90.00
_cell.angle_beta   90.00
_cell.angle_gamma   90.00
#
_symmetry.space_group_name_H-M   'P 1'
#
loop_
_entity.id
_entity.type
_entity.pdbx_description
1 polymer ?
#
loop_
_entity_poly.entity_id
_entity_poly.type
_entity_poly.pdbx_seq_one_letter_code
_entity_poly.pdbx_strand_id
1 'polypeptide(L)'
;MYKIITMRRGFSFLSFKSVLFFAVVLFITHSNQCYSQDVNVLIIGSSHSYSEGGEHGAIHEKAFNPNNIGSELQNILSNDISILGNVNVVVEDIYTNKTKDTKVGSGNNNVRSMNFRRYSLAQYYVWPEGRDARLANLRGEGGTDWDYVVLMADPYLLANMPGVFAEGVQLLSKEISKGGAETILFAQWPENTSNFSVSDFNEVVYRIGNSAGLRVVPAGKGWESLSNQDASVSHPTPNGAYLSAAAIYSTLYNKSAVASSYIFSNASATTDIANHAFNTVKNNQGIIQYTGIYKGINPFQMLDHTARHVDFCETGSSTENGIKPRLQGALSRLRMSNKPIGRSNAKSKGPVDLNYGRGNDWYEDNKDYEVNPDYYKNTIGFPMQDNHGAKQWAPTTMLYGIDKRFYNGVYYNDGTDLGIAYNMIRPGTREKGLPLNVRSVPARLMWSRIYDADPTLKVVPDNNHMNGVLLDAIGTYMATILTGRCSVNDEPERSSSTWNKWYARKVAYETAWRMSHLTTRAPGFKVLPSSVDALTINKEESEKLSVRFMFRPKSNVTVLVQTTNTSVGIVGTQKLVFTPENYNVAQYVRVKGVPGATANAKVNVQFTTVSEDVVYNGLTDLWGYTNDRFSSSVTHSNNNTIEVEAYKNEKVNVALNIQGVEGSNIEFAGPNHGSVTWNGTSLEYIPNNGFTGVDGFAYWTRVDDVVYTGYVEVSVLDEAPVVDVSVSVIDSEAAEDETDVGSWRVTRTGNLSSPLQVNFSLIGTATQDQDYTINTLAPLVIPAGQNSIDVLITPIDDQISGEEEETVKFKLLEGEGYTVINAEATIIILDNDEPLSMLFSALNPGSTFKEGDGINVSVDLLGTLTDADELKFLVKKDDEEFLVVHTVNTNDAEHYTYNYTVNEPGIFTFKVIAQKNGTFVTETIADQIFVQETLKMSFITLKDGDVFNNRNKVNMNVECSGNFSAATKIKFTVQKVGTSETVVKTLSISENKSVYKYKWTPKQTGIYTLKASAYLNDVYVHQTKVNIEVQEPIKLKYKLLRNGQTYAVGEDVKMHIRVSGDFSKADELRFLTQKIGEKNKLDKKESVKSSKSMYYNKWVPSSPGEYRLKVKAYKNGKYVKMTSVKITVKAQKSKIASKSDGQEKQGVRFSIYPNPNNGIFNINLGSSKNVMIQVFAANGQMVYKKEEAFGIAQVELRGESGIYFIEITSNDGKQVFKVVKN
;
A
#
# COMPACT_ATOMS: atom_id res chain seq x y z
N MET A 1 24.11 11.02 52.75
CA MET A 1 25.32 10.40 53.34
C MET A 1 25.86 9.36 52.36
N TYR A 2 27.17 9.06 52.37
CA TYR A 2 27.86 8.03 51.53
C TYR A 2 27.43 7.99 50.03
N LYS A 3 28.02 8.75 49.09
CA LYS A 3 29.47 8.88 48.75
C LYS A 3 30.02 7.50 48.38
N ILE A 4 30.42 7.20 47.12
CA ILE A 4 31.57 7.72 46.33
C ILE A 4 31.27 7.41 44.82
N ILE A 5 31.25 8.37 43.87
CA ILE A 5 32.39 8.95 43.08
C ILE A 5 32.90 7.95 41.99
N THR A 6 33.08 8.26 40.68
CA THR A 6 32.86 9.48 39.84
C THR A 6 32.94 9.22 38.32
N MET A 7 32.24 10.06 37.52
CA MET A 7 32.64 10.66 36.21
C MET A 7 32.91 9.76 34.95
N ARG A 8 32.77 10.26 33.70
CA ARG A 8 32.25 11.55 33.19
C ARG A 8 31.55 11.41 31.81
N ARG A 9 30.68 12.40 31.55
CA ARG A 9 30.08 12.95 30.30
C ARG A 9 30.61 12.44 28.93
N GLY A 10 29.78 12.38 27.88
CA GLY A 10 28.36 12.76 27.76
C GLY A 10 27.87 12.83 26.29
N PHE A 11 26.67 13.39 26.06
CA PHE A 11 26.09 14.02 24.84
C PHE A 11 26.50 13.56 23.41
N SER A 12 25.62 13.40 22.42
CA SER A 12 24.14 13.48 22.35
C SER A 12 23.59 13.08 20.96
N PHE A 13 22.30 12.67 20.92
CA PHE A 13 21.27 12.82 19.85
C PHE A 13 21.58 12.74 18.33
N LEU A 14 20.64 12.08 17.61
CA LEU A 14 20.21 12.33 16.19
C LEU A 14 21.26 12.04 15.07
N SER A 15 20.89 11.74 13.81
CA SER A 15 19.66 11.16 13.26
C SER A 15 19.88 10.43 11.90
N PHE A 16 18.87 9.65 11.49
CA PHE A 16 18.41 9.35 10.12
C PHE A 16 19.38 9.23 8.90
N LYS A 17 19.36 8.03 8.29
CA LYS A 17 19.04 7.73 6.86
C LYS A 17 19.64 8.66 5.73
N SER A 18 20.60 8.20 4.88
CA SER A 18 20.68 8.45 3.37
C SER A 18 22.11 8.59 2.71
N VAL A 19 22.44 8.23 1.44
CA VAL A 19 21.79 7.46 0.29
C VAL A 19 22.68 7.37 -1.02
N LEU A 20 22.60 6.64 -2.19
CA LEU A 20 21.85 5.52 -2.93
C LEU A 20 22.96 4.43 -3.46
N PHE A 21 23.07 3.32 -4.34
CA PHE A 21 22.60 2.43 -5.53
C PHE A 21 23.02 2.77 -7.08
N PHE A 22 23.68 1.93 -7.98
CA PHE A 22 23.73 1.82 -9.55
C PHE A 22 25.18 1.53 -10.09
N ALA A 23 25.55 0.26 -10.26
CA ALA A 23 26.08 -0.39 -11.49
C ALA A 23 26.85 0.22 -12.68
N VAL A 24 27.60 -0.74 -13.29
CA VAL A 24 27.75 -1.02 -14.73
C VAL A 24 28.42 -2.43 -14.92
N VAL A 25 28.45 -3.13 -16.10
CA VAL A 25 28.56 -4.65 -16.31
C VAL A 25 29.43 -5.22 -17.49
N LEU A 26 30.65 -5.76 -17.25
CA LEU A 26 31.51 -6.68 -18.09
C LEU A 26 32.85 -6.96 -17.32
N PHE A 27 33.66 -8.00 -17.58
CA PHE A 27 33.40 -9.43 -17.85
C PHE A 27 34.74 -10.22 -17.76
N ILE A 28 34.73 -11.41 -17.13
CA ILE A 28 35.52 -12.60 -17.48
C ILE A 28 34.95 -13.77 -16.65
N THR A 29 35.05 -14.99 -17.17
CA THR A 29 34.46 -16.20 -16.59
C THR A 29 35.36 -16.82 -15.51
N HIS A 30 34.74 -17.41 -14.49
CA HIS A 30 35.02 -18.78 -14.02
C HIS A 30 33.87 -19.28 -13.14
N SER A 31 33.60 -20.58 -13.19
CA SER A 31 32.37 -21.19 -12.66
C SER A 31 32.43 -21.47 -11.15
N ASN A 32 31.30 -21.29 -10.46
CA ASN A 32 31.00 -21.91 -9.17
C ASN A 32 29.47 -21.93 -8.96
N GLN A 33 28.93 -23.03 -8.43
CA GLN A 33 27.49 -23.32 -8.50
C GLN A 33 26.64 -22.39 -7.61
N CYS A 34 25.54 -21.89 -8.19
CA CYS A 34 24.46 -21.24 -7.45
C CYS A 34 23.38 -22.27 -7.12
N TYR A 35 22.92 -22.32 -5.87
CA TYR A 35 21.75 -23.14 -5.52
C TYR A 35 20.49 -22.50 -6.11
N SER A 36 19.96 -23.16 -7.14
CA SER A 36 18.55 -23.54 -7.27
C SER A 36 17.57 -22.78 -6.36
N GLN A 37 16.76 -21.89 -6.95
CA GLN A 37 15.57 -21.33 -6.32
C GLN A 37 14.36 -21.96 -7.01
N ASP A 38 13.65 -22.81 -6.27
CA ASP A 38 12.39 -23.44 -6.70
C ASP A 38 11.32 -22.39 -7.08
N VAL A 39 10.40 -22.77 -7.96
CA VAL A 39 9.31 -21.90 -8.46
C VAL A 39 7.97 -22.61 -8.29
N ASN A 40 7.09 -22.02 -7.49
CA ASN A 40 5.80 -22.60 -7.10
C ASN A 40 4.65 -21.70 -7.53
N VAL A 41 3.81 -22.18 -8.45
CA VAL A 41 2.64 -21.46 -8.97
C VAL A 41 1.37 -22.25 -8.69
N LEU A 42 0.39 -21.61 -8.05
CA LEU A 42 -0.96 -22.15 -7.90
C LEU A 42 -1.90 -21.41 -8.86
N ILE A 43 -2.63 -22.15 -9.70
CA ILE A 43 -3.69 -21.60 -10.56
C ILE A 43 -5.04 -22.04 -9.96
N ILE A 44 -5.94 -21.10 -9.70
CA ILE A 44 -7.29 -21.36 -9.19
C ILE A 44 -8.30 -20.89 -10.23
N GLY A 45 -8.99 -21.85 -10.84
CA GLY A 45 -9.98 -21.64 -11.91
C GLY A 45 -11.00 -22.77 -11.94
N SER A 46 -12.06 -22.65 -12.73
CA SER A 46 -13.14 -23.65 -12.76
C SER A 46 -13.07 -24.52 -14.01
N SER A 47 -13.16 -25.84 -13.84
CA SER A 47 -13.30 -26.79 -14.96
C SER A 47 -14.71 -26.82 -15.56
N HIS A 48 -15.69 -26.27 -14.84
CA HIS A 48 -17.11 -26.17 -15.22
C HIS A 48 -17.62 -24.73 -15.06
N SER A 49 -18.59 -24.32 -15.88
CA SER A 49 -19.22 -23.00 -15.84
C SER A 49 -20.61 -23.02 -15.17
N TYR A 50 -21.03 -21.88 -14.60
CA TYR A 50 -22.35 -21.74 -13.99
C TYR A 50 -23.51 -21.91 -14.99
N SER A 51 -23.29 -21.82 -16.31
CA SER A 51 -24.34 -21.99 -17.34
C SER A 51 -24.28 -23.29 -18.16
N GLU A 52 -23.38 -24.22 -17.82
CA GLU A 52 -23.23 -25.47 -18.60
C GLU A 52 -24.37 -26.47 -18.40
N GLY A 53 -24.56 -27.35 -19.39
CA GLY A 53 -25.48 -28.50 -19.33
C GLY A 53 -26.86 -28.28 -19.96
N GLY A 54 -27.10 -27.15 -20.64
CA GLY A 54 -28.41 -26.86 -21.26
C GLY A 54 -29.52 -26.58 -20.24
N GLU A 55 -29.15 -26.16 -19.03
CA GLU A 55 -30.05 -25.92 -17.88
C GLU A 55 -30.94 -24.66 -18.07
N HIS A 56 -31.87 -24.72 -19.04
CA HIS A 56 -32.97 -23.80 -19.34
C HIS A 56 -32.63 -22.31 -19.64
N GLY A 57 -32.46 -21.99 -20.93
CA GLY A 57 -32.73 -20.66 -21.50
C GLY A 57 -31.78 -19.52 -21.10
N ALA A 58 -30.66 -19.85 -20.46
CA ALA A 58 -29.61 -18.90 -20.13
C ALA A 58 -28.87 -18.42 -21.39
N ILE A 59 -28.15 -17.29 -21.26
CA ILE A 59 -26.95 -17.08 -22.08
C ILE A 59 -25.95 -18.15 -21.64
N HIS A 60 -25.52 -19.01 -22.55
CA HIS A 60 -24.55 -20.06 -22.26
C HIS A 60 -23.13 -19.54 -22.47
N GLU A 61 -22.34 -19.57 -21.40
CA GLU A 61 -20.88 -19.54 -21.43
C GLU A 61 -20.33 -20.91 -21.03
N LYS A 62 -19.32 -21.38 -21.75
CA LYS A 62 -18.50 -22.56 -21.46
C LYS A 62 -17.34 -22.27 -20.53
N ALA A 63 -16.97 -23.25 -19.71
CA ALA A 63 -15.85 -23.14 -18.78
C ALA A 63 -14.52 -22.75 -19.46
N PHE A 64 -13.73 -21.92 -18.80
CA PHE A 64 -12.38 -21.56 -19.24
C PHE A 64 -11.37 -22.42 -18.47
N ASN A 65 -11.10 -23.62 -18.97
CA ASN A 65 -10.51 -24.71 -18.19
C ASN A 65 -9.01 -24.47 -17.86
N PRO A 66 -8.62 -24.43 -16.57
CA PRO A 66 -7.25 -24.09 -16.17
C PRO A 66 -6.22 -25.21 -16.38
N ASN A 67 -6.63 -26.48 -16.57
CA ASN A 67 -5.72 -27.63 -16.54
C ASN A 67 -4.67 -27.59 -17.65
N ASN A 68 -5.08 -27.21 -18.87
CA ASN A 68 -4.17 -27.10 -20.01
C ASN A 68 -3.18 -25.95 -19.80
N ILE A 69 -3.65 -24.81 -19.27
CA ILE A 69 -2.82 -23.64 -18.98
C ILE A 69 -1.74 -23.97 -17.95
N GLY A 70 -2.09 -24.71 -16.88
CA GLY A 70 -1.12 -25.17 -15.89
C GLY A 70 -0.09 -26.16 -16.45
N SER A 71 -0.50 -27.03 -17.37
CA SER A 71 0.37 -27.98 -18.05
C SER A 71 1.38 -27.26 -18.97
N GLU A 72 0.89 -26.33 -19.81
CA GLU A 72 1.74 -25.50 -20.66
C GLU A 72 2.68 -24.60 -19.83
N LEU A 73 2.22 -24.05 -18.71
CA LEU A 73 3.06 -23.24 -17.83
C LEU A 73 4.15 -24.07 -17.13
N GLN A 74 3.83 -25.29 -16.69
CA GLN A 74 4.83 -26.24 -16.18
C GLN A 74 5.89 -26.53 -17.27
N ASN A 75 5.47 -26.76 -18.51
CA ASN A 75 6.38 -27.03 -19.63
C ASN A 75 7.31 -25.85 -19.92
N ILE A 76 6.77 -24.64 -20.07
CA ILE A 76 7.54 -23.41 -20.32
C ILE A 76 8.54 -23.17 -19.19
N LEU A 77 8.11 -23.24 -17.92
CA LEU A 77 8.99 -23.00 -16.77
C LEU A 77 10.06 -24.09 -16.61
N SER A 78 9.73 -25.37 -16.82
CA SER A 78 10.68 -26.49 -16.62
C SER A 78 11.80 -26.54 -17.65
N ASN A 79 11.59 -25.93 -18.82
CA ASN A 79 12.56 -25.84 -19.93
C ASN A 79 13.26 -24.46 -20.00
N ASP A 80 13.02 -23.59 -19.03
CA ASP A 80 13.69 -22.30 -18.91
C ASP A 80 15.02 -22.46 -18.17
N ILE A 81 16.13 -22.50 -18.91
CA ILE A 81 17.48 -22.71 -18.35
C ILE A 81 17.95 -21.61 -17.38
N SER A 82 17.22 -20.49 -17.26
CA SER A 82 17.48 -19.48 -16.22
C SER A 82 16.82 -19.81 -14.87
N ILE A 83 15.83 -20.72 -14.85
CA ILE A 83 15.22 -21.27 -13.64
C ILE A 83 16.07 -22.48 -13.21
N LEU A 84 17.00 -22.24 -12.28
CA LEU A 84 17.83 -23.29 -11.69
C LEU A 84 17.05 -24.16 -10.66
N GLY A 85 15.78 -23.84 -10.41
CA GLY A 85 14.89 -24.44 -9.41
C GLY A 85 14.23 -25.75 -9.83
N ASN A 86 13.61 -26.44 -8.88
CA ASN A 86 12.48 -27.31 -9.20
C ASN A 86 11.27 -26.44 -9.55
N VAL A 87 10.54 -26.81 -10.61
CA VAL A 87 9.32 -26.11 -11.03
C VAL A 87 8.10 -26.92 -10.62
N ASN A 88 7.14 -26.25 -9.99
CA ASN A 88 5.92 -26.86 -9.46
C ASN A 88 4.71 -25.96 -9.74
N VAL A 89 3.99 -26.24 -10.83
CA VAL A 89 2.70 -25.63 -11.16
C VAL A 89 1.58 -26.57 -10.76
N VAL A 90 0.64 -26.08 -9.96
CA VAL A 90 -0.54 -26.84 -9.51
C VAL A 90 -1.79 -26.09 -9.92
N VAL A 91 -2.80 -26.84 -10.37
CA VAL A 91 -4.14 -26.32 -10.66
C VAL A 91 -5.08 -26.82 -9.57
N GLU A 92 -5.79 -25.91 -8.90
CA GLU A 92 -6.92 -26.22 -8.03
C GLU A 92 -8.23 -25.84 -8.71
N ASP A 93 -9.09 -26.84 -8.92
CA ASP A 93 -10.40 -26.65 -9.51
C ASP A 93 -11.38 -25.98 -8.51
N ILE A 94 -12.03 -24.91 -8.94
CA ILE A 94 -13.14 -24.30 -8.21
C ILE A 94 -14.34 -25.25 -8.21
N TYR A 95 -14.56 -26.05 -9.25
CA TYR A 95 -15.74 -26.91 -9.31
C TYR A 95 -15.74 -27.99 -8.22
N THR A 96 -16.87 -28.09 -7.52
CA THR A 96 -17.20 -29.26 -6.70
C THR A 96 -18.71 -29.36 -6.53
N ASN A 97 -19.21 -30.57 -6.30
CA ASN A 97 -20.63 -30.87 -6.12
C ASN A 97 -20.83 -31.61 -4.79
N LYS A 98 -21.87 -31.24 -4.03
CA LYS A 98 -22.18 -31.87 -2.74
C LYS A 98 -23.68 -31.96 -2.49
N THR A 99 -24.15 -33.17 -2.23
CA THR A 99 -25.53 -33.42 -1.81
C THR A 99 -25.70 -33.18 -0.30
N LYS A 100 -26.80 -32.52 0.11
CA LYS A 100 -27.24 -32.35 1.51
C LYS A 100 -28.76 -32.41 1.61
N ASP A 101 -29.27 -33.13 2.61
CA ASP A 101 -30.66 -32.97 3.08
C ASP A 101 -30.90 -31.52 3.46
N THR A 102 -31.95 -30.92 2.91
CA THR A 102 -32.30 -29.50 3.12
C THR A 102 -33.81 -29.38 3.32
N LYS A 103 -34.24 -28.75 4.42
CA LYS A 103 -35.66 -28.41 4.63
C LYS A 103 -35.92 -26.95 4.26
N VAL A 104 -36.90 -26.71 3.39
CA VAL A 104 -37.30 -25.35 2.97
C VAL A 104 -38.76 -25.07 3.33
N GLY A 105 -39.03 -23.87 3.84
CA GLY A 105 -40.32 -23.51 4.43
C GLY A 105 -40.62 -24.24 5.75
N SER A 106 -41.73 -23.88 6.40
CA SER A 106 -42.13 -24.47 7.68
C SER A 106 -42.96 -25.76 7.54
N GLY A 107 -43.50 -26.04 6.35
CA GLY A 107 -44.41 -27.17 6.07
C GLY A 107 -43.90 -28.56 6.46
N ASN A 108 -44.86 -29.48 6.68
CA ASN A 108 -44.59 -30.87 7.02
C ASN A 108 -44.00 -31.62 5.82
N ASN A 109 -42.92 -32.39 6.05
CA ASN A 109 -42.19 -33.20 5.07
C ASN A 109 -41.55 -32.50 3.85
N ASN A 110 -41.31 -31.18 3.90
CA ASN A 110 -40.53 -30.44 2.89
C ASN A 110 -39.00 -30.67 2.95
N VAL A 111 -38.53 -31.88 3.27
CA VAL A 111 -37.10 -32.24 3.25
C VAL A 111 -36.73 -32.76 1.87
N ARG A 112 -35.73 -32.14 1.22
CA ARG A 112 -35.27 -32.51 -0.12
C ARG A 112 -33.76 -32.76 -0.10
N SER A 113 -33.31 -33.80 -0.80
CA SER A 113 -31.89 -34.04 -1.01
C SER A 113 -31.39 -33.12 -2.13
N MET A 114 -30.74 -32.02 -1.76
CA MET A 114 -30.33 -30.98 -2.70
C MET A 114 -28.86 -31.10 -3.05
N ASN A 115 -28.53 -30.94 -4.33
CA ASN A 115 -27.14 -30.82 -4.80
C ASN A 115 -26.72 -29.35 -4.81
N PHE A 116 -25.59 -29.07 -4.18
CA PHE A 116 -24.96 -27.77 -4.08
C PHE A 116 -23.68 -27.76 -4.94
N ARG A 117 -23.42 -26.70 -5.72
CA ARG A 117 -22.31 -26.62 -6.69
C ARG A 117 -21.45 -25.36 -6.56
N ARG A 118 -20.12 -25.52 -6.53
CA ARG A 118 -19.15 -24.43 -6.36
C ARG A 118 -18.67 -23.92 -7.73
N TYR A 119 -18.76 -22.60 -7.99
CA TYR A 119 -18.38 -22.01 -9.29
C TYR A 119 -17.51 -20.73 -9.17
N SER A 120 -17.59 -20.01 -8.05
CA SER A 120 -16.85 -18.76 -7.83
C SER A 120 -15.76 -18.85 -6.77
N LEU A 121 -14.79 -17.93 -6.85
CA LEU A 121 -13.75 -17.71 -5.85
C LEU A 121 -14.30 -17.41 -4.44
N ALA A 122 -15.44 -16.69 -4.36
CA ALA A 122 -16.13 -16.42 -3.10
C ALA A 122 -16.62 -17.73 -2.45
N GLN A 123 -17.26 -18.61 -3.23
CA GLN A 123 -17.63 -19.94 -2.76
C GLN A 123 -16.39 -20.79 -2.43
N TYR A 124 -15.33 -20.74 -3.23
CA TYR A 124 -14.06 -21.44 -2.96
C TYR A 124 -13.50 -21.10 -1.57
N TYR A 125 -13.56 -19.83 -1.15
CA TYR A 125 -13.16 -19.38 0.18
C TYR A 125 -14.06 -19.90 1.31
N VAL A 126 -15.39 -19.81 1.17
CA VAL A 126 -16.32 -20.11 2.29
C VAL A 126 -16.69 -21.58 2.44
N TRP A 127 -16.54 -22.38 1.37
CA TRP A 127 -17.10 -23.73 1.30
C TRP A 127 -16.68 -24.62 2.47
N PRO A 128 -17.60 -25.29 3.20
CA PRO A 128 -17.24 -25.99 4.45
C PRO A 128 -16.26 -27.16 4.30
N GLU A 129 -16.47 -28.10 3.36
CA GLU A 129 -15.56 -29.24 3.24
C GLU A 129 -14.13 -28.82 2.86
N GLY A 130 -13.16 -29.35 3.62
CA GLY A 130 -11.73 -29.11 3.42
C GLY A 130 -11.27 -27.67 3.66
N ARG A 131 -12.11 -26.78 4.22
CA ARG A 131 -11.83 -25.34 4.30
C ARG A 131 -10.52 -25.01 4.99
N ASP A 132 -10.30 -25.51 6.21
CA ASP A 132 -9.07 -25.26 6.97
C ASP A 132 -7.81 -25.67 6.19
N ALA A 133 -7.86 -26.80 5.48
CA ALA A 133 -6.75 -27.31 4.66
C ALA A 133 -6.54 -26.48 3.38
N ARG A 134 -7.62 -26.07 2.71
CA ARG A 134 -7.60 -25.20 1.52
C ARG A 134 -7.05 -23.81 1.84
N LEU A 135 -7.56 -23.16 2.89
CA LEU A 135 -7.02 -21.87 3.35
C LEU A 135 -5.59 -22.03 3.89
N ALA A 136 -5.22 -23.17 4.47
CA ALA A 136 -3.82 -23.47 4.80
C ALA A 136 -2.93 -23.62 3.55
N ASN A 137 -3.43 -24.19 2.44
CA ASN A 137 -2.68 -24.25 1.20
C ASN A 137 -2.37 -22.84 0.66
N LEU A 138 -3.36 -21.95 0.62
CA LEU A 138 -3.17 -20.53 0.22
C LEU A 138 -2.09 -19.80 1.05
N ARG A 139 -1.92 -20.19 2.32
CA ARG A 139 -0.91 -19.61 3.24
C ARG A 139 0.47 -20.27 3.19
N GLY A 140 0.72 -21.21 2.27
CA GLY A 140 1.95 -22.02 2.26
C GLY A 140 2.06 -23.05 3.41
N GLU A 141 0.99 -23.23 4.18
CA GLU A 141 0.94 -24.17 5.32
C GLU A 141 0.54 -25.59 4.91
N GLY A 142 -0.08 -25.76 3.73
CA GLY A 142 -0.61 -27.03 3.23
C GLY A 142 0.46 -28.06 2.83
N GLY A 143 1.64 -27.62 2.39
CA GLY A 143 2.75 -28.50 2.04
C GLY A 143 3.78 -27.83 1.15
N THR A 144 3.29 -27.21 0.08
CA THR A 144 3.97 -26.26 -0.80
C THR A 144 4.02 -24.88 -0.16
N ASP A 145 5.04 -24.10 -0.48
CA ASP A 145 5.14 -22.66 -0.20
C ASP A 145 5.03 -21.97 -1.57
N TRP A 146 4.10 -21.03 -1.75
CA TRP A 146 3.78 -20.49 -3.09
C TRP A 146 4.53 -19.19 -3.35
N ASP A 147 5.08 -19.03 -4.55
CA ASP A 147 5.61 -17.75 -5.02
C ASP A 147 4.47 -16.91 -5.63
N TYR A 148 3.60 -17.55 -6.41
CA TYR A 148 2.51 -16.91 -7.16
C TYR A 148 1.20 -17.69 -7.06
N VAL A 149 0.08 -16.96 -6.93
CA VAL A 149 -1.27 -17.52 -7.03
C VAL A 149 -2.07 -16.76 -8.09
N VAL A 150 -2.41 -17.45 -9.18
CA VAL A 150 -3.19 -16.92 -10.31
C VAL A 150 -4.68 -17.21 -10.06
N LEU A 151 -5.50 -16.16 -10.05
CA LEU A 151 -6.95 -16.24 -9.84
C LEU A 151 -7.69 -16.02 -11.17
N MET A 152 -8.46 -17.02 -11.58
CA MET A 152 -9.33 -17.02 -12.75
C MET A 152 -10.80 -16.97 -12.33
N ALA A 153 -11.68 -16.57 -13.25
CA ALA A 153 -13.12 -16.50 -13.02
C ALA A 153 -13.87 -17.67 -13.67
N ASP A 154 -15.11 -17.90 -13.24
CA ASP A 154 -16.10 -18.55 -14.08
C ASP A 154 -16.58 -17.55 -15.15
N PRO A 155 -16.53 -17.87 -16.45
CA PRO A 155 -17.03 -17.00 -17.53
C PRO A 155 -18.44 -16.46 -17.32
N TYR A 156 -19.41 -17.31 -16.93
CA TYR A 156 -20.80 -16.88 -16.79
C TYR A 156 -20.97 -15.88 -15.64
N LEU A 157 -20.42 -16.19 -14.47
CA LEU A 157 -20.45 -15.29 -13.31
C LEU A 157 -19.60 -14.03 -13.52
N LEU A 158 -18.54 -14.06 -14.32
CA LEU A 158 -17.79 -12.85 -14.69
C LEU A 158 -18.64 -11.91 -15.55
N ALA A 159 -19.41 -12.47 -16.50
CA ALA A 159 -20.23 -11.70 -17.44
C ALA A 159 -21.55 -11.17 -16.84
N ASN A 160 -22.19 -11.96 -15.95
CA ASN A 160 -23.54 -11.71 -15.47
C ASN A 160 -23.62 -11.35 -13.97
N MET A 161 -22.58 -11.68 -13.18
CA MET A 161 -22.56 -11.48 -11.73
C MET A 161 -21.17 -11.00 -11.21
N PRO A 162 -20.52 -10.03 -11.88
CA PRO A 162 -19.09 -9.71 -11.70
C PRO A 162 -18.70 -9.33 -10.25
N GLY A 163 -19.64 -8.78 -9.47
CA GLY A 163 -19.42 -8.48 -8.06
C GLY A 163 -18.99 -9.69 -7.21
N VAL A 164 -19.44 -10.90 -7.57
CA VAL A 164 -19.10 -12.15 -6.87
C VAL A 164 -17.62 -12.50 -7.06
N PHE A 165 -17.06 -12.18 -8.23
CA PHE A 165 -15.63 -12.29 -8.49
C PHE A 165 -14.84 -11.24 -7.70
N ALA A 166 -15.33 -10.00 -7.59
CA ALA A 166 -14.70 -8.95 -6.77
C ALA A 166 -14.61 -9.31 -5.28
N GLU A 167 -15.69 -9.84 -4.68
CA GLU A 167 -15.67 -10.33 -3.29
C GLU A 167 -14.75 -11.56 -3.14
N GLY A 168 -14.77 -12.48 -4.12
CA GLY A 168 -13.92 -13.67 -4.12
C GLY A 168 -12.42 -13.35 -4.19
N VAL A 169 -12.03 -12.42 -5.05
CA VAL A 169 -10.65 -11.90 -5.11
C VAL A 169 -10.28 -11.25 -3.78
N GLN A 170 -11.14 -10.40 -3.21
CA GLN A 170 -10.86 -9.75 -1.92
C GLN A 170 -10.60 -10.76 -0.79
N LEU A 171 -11.41 -11.81 -0.70
CA LEU A 171 -11.29 -12.85 0.32
C LEU A 171 -10.01 -13.67 0.14
N LEU A 172 -9.69 -14.07 -1.10
CA LEU A 172 -8.52 -14.90 -1.38
C LEU A 172 -7.20 -14.13 -1.32
N SER A 173 -7.09 -12.94 -1.90
CA SER A 173 -5.88 -12.12 -1.80
C SER A 173 -5.52 -11.81 -0.34
N LYS A 174 -6.53 -11.62 0.52
CA LYS A 174 -6.34 -11.44 1.98
C LYS A 174 -5.86 -12.71 2.70
N GLU A 175 -6.10 -13.90 2.17
CA GLU A 175 -5.60 -15.15 2.72
C GLU A 175 -4.19 -15.48 2.19
N ILE A 176 -3.99 -15.37 0.87
CA ILE A 176 -2.75 -15.63 0.14
C ILE A 176 -1.61 -14.75 0.67
N SER A 177 -1.87 -13.45 0.87
CA SER A 177 -0.89 -12.49 1.42
C SER A 177 -0.43 -12.80 2.85
N LYS A 178 -1.07 -13.70 3.60
CA LYS A 178 -0.57 -14.20 4.89
C LYS A 178 0.54 -15.25 4.74
N GLY A 179 0.61 -15.94 3.60
CA GLY A 179 1.73 -16.81 3.23
C GLY A 179 2.91 -16.01 2.69
N GLY A 180 2.61 -14.94 1.93
CA GLY A 180 3.60 -14.07 1.29
C GLY A 180 3.69 -14.22 -0.22
N ALA A 181 2.96 -15.20 -0.79
CA ALA A 181 2.77 -15.36 -2.22
C ALA A 181 2.10 -14.13 -2.85
N GLU A 182 2.45 -13.80 -4.09
CA GLU A 182 1.80 -12.72 -4.82
C GLU A 182 0.50 -13.21 -5.48
N THR A 183 -0.59 -12.45 -5.33
CA THR A 183 -1.83 -12.73 -6.07
C THR A 183 -1.84 -12.04 -7.42
N ILE A 184 -2.18 -12.76 -8.47
CA ILE A 184 -2.26 -12.28 -9.85
C ILE A 184 -3.66 -12.58 -10.38
N LEU A 185 -4.28 -11.64 -11.08
CA LEU A 185 -5.58 -11.85 -11.72
C LEU A 185 -5.39 -12.25 -13.19
N PHE A 186 -6.22 -13.16 -13.68
CA PHE A 186 -6.19 -13.61 -15.06
C PHE A 186 -7.38 -13.04 -15.83
N ALA A 187 -7.13 -12.19 -16.82
CA ALA A 187 -8.18 -11.67 -17.70
C ALA A 187 -8.37 -12.62 -18.89
N GLN A 188 -9.31 -13.56 -18.72
CA GLN A 188 -9.74 -14.51 -19.75
C GLN A 188 -10.60 -13.85 -20.84
N TRP A 189 -11.09 -14.67 -21.78
CA TRP A 189 -12.04 -14.27 -22.82
C TRP A 189 -13.30 -15.16 -22.79
N PRO A 190 -14.44 -14.68 -23.33
CA PRO A 190 -15.62 -15.52 -23.59
C PRO A 190 -15.40 -16.48 -24.76
N GLU A 191 -16.24 -17.52 -24.89
CA GLU A 191 -16.16 -18.40 -26.06
C GLU A 191 -16.74 -17.73 -27.33
N ASN A 192 -16.38 -18.24 -28.51
CA ASN A 192 -16.74 -17.64 -29.81
C ASN A 192 -18.25 -17.57 -30.11
N THR A 193 -19.12 -18.18 -29.29
CA THR A 193 -20.59 -18.12 -29.38
C THR A 193 -21.25 -17.29 -28.27
N SER A 194 -20.46 -16.60 -27.44
CA SER A 194 -20.96 -15.71 -26.40
C SER A 194 -21.63 -14.45 -26.97
N ASN A 195 -22.47 -13.82 -26.15
CA ASN A 195 -23.02 -12.49 -26.42
C ASN A 195 -22.20 -11.36 -25.78
N PHE A 196 -21.08 -11.68 -25.12
CA PHE A 196 -20.16 -10.74 -24.48
C PHE A 196 -18.85 -10.65 -25.26
N SER A 197 -18.17 -9.51 -25.16
CA SER A 197 -16.87 -9.29 -25.78
C SER A 197 -15.70 -9.60 -24.84
N VAL A 198 -14.50 -9.70 -25.42
CA VAL A 198 -13.25 -9.75 -24.65
C VAL A 198 -13.09 -8.51 -23.78
N SER A 199 -13.55 -7.34 -24.26
CA SER A 199 -13.47 -6.08 -23.53
C SER A 199 -14.37 -6.06 -22.28
N ASP A 200 -15.58 -6.65 -22.33
CA ASP A 200 -16.47 -6.81 -21.16
C ASP A 200 -15.80 -7.62 -20.04
N PHE A 201 -15.21 -8.76 -20.40
CA PHE A 201 -14.50 -9.65 -19.47
C PHE A 201 -13.26 -8.95 -18.88
N ASN A 202 -12.51 -8.23 -19.72
CA ASN A 202 -11.30 -7.55 -19.29
C ASN A 202 -11.62 -6.35 -18.38
N GLU A 203 -12.68 -5.57 -18.67
CA GLU A 203 -13.08 -4.43 -17.84
C GLU A 203 -13.29 -4.84 -16.37
N VAL A 204 -14.02 -5.93 -16.13
CA VAL A 204 -14.27 -6.46 -14.77
C VAL A 204 -12.94 -6.77 -14.07
N VAL A 205 -12.05 -7.53 -14.71
CA VAL A 205 -10.80 -7.98 -14.09
C VAL A 205 -9.83 -6.82 -13.85
N TYR A 206 -9.74 -5.85 -14.77
CA TYR A 206 -8.91 -4.65 -14.62
C TYR A 206 -9.43 -3.71 -13.53
N ARG A 207 -10.74 -3.47 -13.42
CA ARG A 207 -11.32 -2.66 -12.32
C ARG A 207 -10.95 -3.23 -10.94
N ILE A 208 -11.12 -4.54 -10.78
CA ILE A 208 -10.79 -5.26 -9.54
C ILE A 208 -9.28 -5.18 -9.27
N GLY A 209 -8.44 -5.47 -10.28
CA GLY A 209 -6.99 -5.41 -10.19
C GLY A 209 -6.46 -4.03 -9.79
N ASN A 210 -6.94 -2.97 -10.45
CA ASN A 210 -6.57 -1.57 -10.17
C ASN A 210 -6.96 -1.17 -8.74
N SER A 211 -8.17 -1.51 -8.28
CA SER A 211 -8.64 -1.20 -6.92
C SER A 211 -7.76 -1.80 -5.80
N ALA A 212 -7.15 -2.96 -6.11
CA ALA A 212 -6.32 -3.74 -5.21
C ALA A 212 -4.84 -3.34 -5.29
N GLY A 213 -4.35 -3.05 -6.50
CA GLY A 213 -2.92 -2.99 -6.82
C GLY A 213 -2.33 -4.35 -7.20
N LEU A 214 -3.11 -5.20 -7.88
CA LEU A 214 -2.68 -6.54 -8.32
C LEU A 214 -2.33 -6.53 -9.82
N ARG A 215 -1.36 -7.36 -10.22
CA ARG A 215 -1.05 -7.58 -11.64
C ARG A 215 -2.20 -8.34 -12.33
N VAL A 216 -2.48 -7.95 -13.57
CA VAL A 216 -3.47 -8.60 -14.46
C VAL A 216 -2.72 -9.22 -15.63
N VAL A 217 -3.01 -10.49 -15.93
CA VAL A 217 -2.54 -11.18 -17.15
C VAL A 217 -3.54 -10.89 -18.28
N PRO A 218 -3.16 -10.18 -19.36
CA PRO A 218 -4.06 -9.74 -20.43
C PRO A 218 -4.34 -10.83 -21.47
N ALA A 219 -4.61 -12.06 -21.02
CA ALA A 219 -4.67 -13.23 -21.92
C ALA A 219 -5.78 -13.08 -22.98
N GLY A 220 -6.95 -12.54 -22.61
CA GLY A 220 -8.05 -12.26 -23.54
C GLY A 220 -7.68 -11.26 -24.63
N LYS A 221 -7.07 -10.12 -24.29
CA LYS A 221 -6.57 -9.16 -25.29
C LYS A 221 -5.50 -9.78 -26.19
N GLY A 222 -4.67 -10.67 -25.65
CA GLY A 222 -3.67 -11.41 -26.42
C GLY A 222 -4.34 -12.35 -27.42
N TRP A 223 -5.43 -13.02 -27.03
CA TRP A 223 -6.20 -13.89 -27.91
C TRP A 223 -6.93 -13.10 -29.00
N GLU A 224 -7.63 -12.04 -28.63
CA GLU A 224 -8.37 -11.13 -29.52
C GLU A 224 -7.51 -10.58 -30.66
N SER A 225 -6.24 -10.30 -30.38
CA SER A 225 -5.28 -9.74 -31.33
C SER A 225 -4.36 -10.79 -31.99
N LEU A 226 -4.52 -12.08 -31.70
CA LEU A 226 -3.72 -13.15 -32.30
C LEU A 226 -4.25 -13.48 -33.70
N SER A 227 -3.40 -13.38 -34.72
CA SER A 227 -3.78 -13.71 -36.12
C SER A 227 -4.04 -15.20 -36.35
N ASN A 228 -3.36 -16.08 -35.61
CA ASN A 228 -3.34 -17.53 -35.81
C ASN A 228 -4.12 -18.28 -34.70
N GLN A 229 -5.39 -17.90 -34.49
CA GLN A 229 -6.32 -18.63 -33.62
C GLN A 229 -6.65 -20.03 -34.22
N ASP A 230 -6.79 -21.04 -33.38
CA ASP A 230 -7.14 -22.42 -33.77
C ASP A 230 -8.61 -22.76 -33.50
N ALA A 231 -9.25 -23.47 -34.43
CA ALA A 231 -10.68 -23.79 -34.40
C ALA A 231 -11.04 -24.99 -33.49
N SER A 232 -10.43 -25.09 -32.30
CA SER A 232 -10.69 -26.18 -31.36
C SER A 232 -12.01 -25.99 -30.61
N VAL A 233 -12.71 -27.09 -30.31
CA VAL A 233 -13.90 -27.08 -29.45
C VAL A 233 -13.56 -27.02 -27.95
N SER A 234 -12.29 -27.01 -27.56
CA SER A 234 -11.86 -26.81 -26.16
C SER A 234 -11.82 -25.31 -25.81
N HIS A 235 -12.11 -24.96 -24.56
CA HIS A 235 -12.00 -23.58 -24.07
C HIS A 235 -11.15 -23.52 -22.78
N PRO A 236 -9.99 -22.81 -22.80
CA PRO A 236 -9.30 -22.31 -23.99
C PRO A 236 -8.92 -23.44 -24.96
N THR A 237 -8.69 -23.07 -26.21
CA THR A 237 -8.16 -23.95 -27.27
C THR A 237 -6.69 -24.32 -26.98
N PRO A 238 -6.07 -25.28 -27.69
CA PRO A 238 -4.63 -25.52 -27.62
C PRO A 238 -3.76 -24.24 -27.77
N ASN A 239 -3.93 -23.45 -28.84
CA ASN A 239 -3.13 -22.21 -28.98
C ASN A 239 -3.48 -21.20 -27.87
N GLY A 240 -4.75 -21.14 -27.45
CA GLY A 240 -5.20 -20.28 -26.36
C GLY A 240 -4.61 -20.67 -25.00
N ALA A 241 -4.44 -21.96 -24.72
CA ALA A 241 -3.82 -22.46 -23.49
C ALA A 241 -2.33 -22.13 -23.45
N TYR A 242 -1.62 -22.31 -24.57
CA TYR A 242 -0.21 -21.92 -24.68
C TYR A 242 -0.02 -20.39 -24.61
N LEU A 243 -0.85 -19.60 -25.30
CA LEU A 243 -0.88 -18.14 -25.15
C LEU A 243 -1.10 -17.74 -23.70
N SER A 244 -2.07 -18.35 -23.01
CA SER A 244 -2.39 -18.08 -21.61
C SER A 244 -1.20 -18.36 -20.69
N ALA A 245 -0.51 -19.49 -20.89
CA ALA A 245 0.68 -19.85 -20.13
C ALA A 245 1.87 -18.93 -20.43
N ALA A 246 2.11 -18.60 -21.70
CA ALA A 246 3.12 -17.66 -22.14
C ALA A 246 2.84 -16.23 -21.63
N ALA A 247 1.57 -15.83 -21.51
CA ALA A 247 1.17 -14.56 -20.92
C ALA A 247 1.41 -14.53 -19.40
N ILE A 248 1.05 -15.60 -18.66
CA ILE A 248 1.38 -15.74 -17.23
C ILE A 248 2.90 -15.65 -17.05
N TYR A 249 3.68 -16.45 -17.78
CA TYR A 249 5.14 -16.43 -17.77
C TYR A 249 5.72 -15.03 -18.06
N SER A 250 5.19 -14.36 -19.08
CA SER A 250 5.57 -13.00 -19.48
C SER A 250 5.26 -11.98 -18.39
N THR A 251 4.10 -12.07 -17.73
CA THR A 251 3.77 -11.27 -16.55
C THR A 251 4.77 -11.54 -15.43
N LEU A 252 5.01 -12.82 -15.07
CA LEU A 252 5.90 -13.22 -13.98
C LEU A 252 7.33 -12.70 -14.15
N TYR A 253 7.94 -12.90 -15.32
CA TYR A 253 9.38 -12.69 -15.52
C TYR A 253 9.76 -11.51 -16.43
N ASN A 254 8.79 -10.84 -17.06
CA ASN A 254 9.02 -9.74 -18.02
C ASN A 254 9.93 -10.16 -19.21
N LYS A 255 9.70 -11.37 -19.73
CA LYS A 255 10.37 -11.95 -20.92
C LYS A 255 9.42 -12.87 -21.70
N SER A 256 9.61 -12.98 -23.01
CA SER A 256 8.88 -13.92 -23.87
C SER A 256 9.21 -15.38 -23.54
N ALA A 257 8.21 -16.27 -23.67
CA ALA A 257 8.38 -17.71 -23.46
C ALA A 257 9.35 -18.38 -24.46
N VAL A 258 9.76 -17.68 -25.53
CA VAL A 258 10.89 -18.05 -26.42
C VAL A 258 12.22 -18.20 -25.65
N ALA A 259 12.33 -17.65 -24.44
CA ALA A 259 13.47 -17.89 -23.55
C ALA A 259 13.49 -19.30 -22.92
N SER A 260 12.45 -20.10 -23.12
CA SER A 260 12.38 -21.52 -22.76
C SER A 260 12.77 -22.40 -23.96
N SER A 261 13.40 -23.56 -23.72
CA SER A 261 13.64 -24.55 -24.78
C SER A 261 12.41 -25.42 -25.09
N TYR A 262 11.24 -25.11 -24.52
CA TYR A 262 10.00 -25.80 -24.80
C TYR A 262 9.40 -25.37 -26.15
N ILE A 263 9.08 -26.35 -27.01
CA ILE A 263 8.42 -26.15 -28.30
C ILE A 263 6.97 -26.62 -28.20
N PHE A 264 6.04 -25.68 -28.31
CA PHE A 264 4.60 -25.93 -28.40
C PHE A 264 4.20 -26.17 -29.86
N SER A 265 3.79 -27.40 -30.18
CA SER A 265 3.42 -27.93 -31.52
C SER A 265 4.52 -27.86 -32.59
N ASN A 266 5.04 -26.68 -32.92
CA ASN A 266 6.14 -26.43 -33.85
C ASN A 266 6.85 -25.11 -33.52
N ALA A 267 8.08 -24.93 -34.02
CA ALA A 267 8.94 -23.80 -33.66
C ALA A 267 8.39 -22.42 -34.07
N SER A 268 7.67 -22.29 -35.19
CA SER A 268 7.07 -21.01 -35.59
C SER A 268 5.94 -20.66 -34.64
N ALA A 269 4.92 -21.52 -34.53
CA ALA A 269 3.76 -21.27 -33.67
C ALA A 269 4.16 -21.02 -32.19
N THR A 270 5.18 -21.74 -31.69
CA THR A 270 5.80 -21.46 -30.38
C THR A 270 6.27 -20.00 -30.31
N THR A 271 7.09 -19.58 -31.28
CA THR A 271 7.73 -18.27 -31.32
C THR A 271 6.72 -17.14 -31.48
N ASP A 272 5.79 -17.30 -32.41
CA ASP A 272 4.79 -16.30 -32.78
C ASP A 272 3.85 -16.02 -31.62
N ILE A 273 3.26 -17.08 -31.02
CA ILE A 273 2.32 -16.96 -29.89
C ILE A 273 3.02 -16.44 -28.64
N ALA A 274 4.25 -16.90 -28.33
CA ALA A 274 4.99 -16.48 -27.15
C ALA A 274 5.41 -15.00 -27.21
N ASN A 275 5.88 -14.53 -28.37
CA ASN A 275 6.23 -13.12 -28.56
C ASN A 275 4.99 -12.22 -28.57
N HIS A 276 3.88 -12.67 -29.15
CA HIS A 276 2.61 -11.95 -29.11
C HIS A 276 2.06 -11.79 -27.69
N ALA A 277 2.07 -12.87 -26.89
CA ALA A 277 1.70 -12.82 -25.47
C ALA A 277 2.57 -11.84 -24.67
N PHE A 278 3.89 -11.85 -24.92
CA PHE A 278 4.84 -10.94 -24.28
C PHE A 278 4.60 -9.47 -24.64
N ASN A 279 4.38 -9.17 -25.93
CA ASN A 279 4.07 -7.82 -26.40
C ASN A 279 2.71 -7.33 -25.86
N THR A 280 1.72 -8.22 -25.74
CA THR A 280 0.44 -7.90 -25.10
C THR A 280 0.63 -7.52 -23.61
N VAL A 281 1.45 -8.28 -22.88
CA VAL A 281 1.82 -7.97 -21.48
C VAL A 281 2.53 -6.62 -21.38
N LYS A 282 3.54 -6.35 -22.23
CA LYS A 282 4.22 -5.05 -22.30
C LYS A 282 3.24 -3.90 -22.50
N ASN A 283 2.38 -4.01 -23.52
CA ASN A 283 1.49 -2.95 -23.97
C ASN A 283 0.30 -2.67 -23.02
N ASN A 284 0.14 -3.46 -21.95
CA ASN A 284 -0.85 -3.22 -20.90
C ASN A 284 -0.21 -2.99 -19.51
N GLN A 285 1.12 -3.10 -19.37
CA GLN A 285 1.79 -3.01 -18.07
C GLN A 285 1.79 -1.57 -17.52
N GLY A 286 1.13 -1.36 -16.38
CA GLY A 286 1.11 -0.08 -15.67
C GLY A 286 0.08 0.93 -16.20
N ILE A 287 -0.73 0.57 -17.20
CA ILE A 287 -1.74 1.45 -17.81
C ILE A 287 -3.12 1.19 -17.18
N ILE A 288 -3.79 2.24 -16.73
CA ILE A 288 -5.18 2.16 -16.23
C ILE A 288 -6.13 2.06 -17.42
N GLN A 289 -6.58 0.84 -17.72
CA GLN A 289 -7.38 0.52 -18.91
C GLN A 289 -8.85 0.95 -18.85
N TYR A 290 -9.44 1.08 -17.65
CA TYR A 290 -10.88 1.37 -17.45
C TYR A 290 -11.11 2.21 -16.19
N THR A 291 -12.03 3.18 -16.26
CA THR A 291 -12.36 4.15 -15.19
C THR A 291 -13.87 4.43 -15.12
N GLY A 292 -14.32 5.30 -14.21
CA GLY A 292 -15.75 5.66 -14.06
C GLY A 292 -16.63 4.53 -13.51
N ILE A 293 -17.95 4.65 -13.68
CA ILE A 293 -18.94 3.67 -13.20
C ILE A 293 -19.09 2.53 -14.23
N TYR A 294 -19.11 1.27 -13.76
CA TYR A 294 -19.38 0.08 -14.58
C TYR A 294 -20.84 0.07 -15.08
N LYS A 295 -21.06 -0.29 -16.35
CA LYS A 295 -22.39 -0.27 -17.00
C LYS A 295 -22.89 -1.63 -17.49
N GLY A 296 -22.11 -2.69 -17.30
CA GLY A 296 -22.51 -4.06 -17.67
C GLY A 296 -23.52 -4.67 -16.70
N ILE A 297 -23.86 -5.95 -16.92
CA ILE A 297 -24.87 -6.64 -16.10
C ILE A 297 -24.30 -6.95 -14.71
N ASN A 298 -24.91 -6.40 -13.66
CA ASN A 298 -24.53 -6.68 -12.29
C ASN A 298 -25.73 -6.59 -11.32
N PRO A 299 -26.31 -7.72 -10.85
CA PRO A 299 -27.43 -7.72 -9.90
C PRO A 299 -27.06 -7.23 -8.49
N PHE A 300 -25.81 -6.85 -8.25
CA PHE A 300 -25.30 -6.29 -7.00
C PHE A 300 -24.85 -4.82 -7.15
N GLN A 301 -25.15 -4.18 -8.28
CA GLN A 301 -24.89 -2.75 -8.51
C GLN A 301 -25.76 -1.86 -7.63
N MET A 302 -25.36 -0.61 -7.43
CA MET A 302 -26.20 0.39 -6.76
C MET A 302 -27.41 0.81 -7.62
N LEU A 303 -28.32 1.55 -6.99
CA LEU A 303 -29.56 2.08 -7.56
C LEU A 303 -29.60 3.62 -7.52
N ASP A 304 -28.54 4.25 -7.01
CA ASP A 304 -28.25 5.69 -7.07
C ASP A 304 -29.39 6.60 -6.60
N HIS A 305 -30.14 6.16 -5.57
CA HIS A 305 -31.21 6.94 -4.94
C HIS A 305 -30.65 8.14 -4.17
N THR A 306 -30.54 9.26 -4.87
CA THR A 306 -29.95 10.51 -4.34
C THR A 306 -30.80 11.18 -3.27
N ALA A 307 -32.13 11.04 -3.32
CA ALA A 307 -33.05 11.71 -2.40
C ALA A 307 -32.87 11.28 -0.94
N ARG A 308 -33.02 12.23 0.00
CA ARG A 308 -32.86 12.01 1.45
C ARG A 308 -34.15 11.54 2.16
N HIS A 309 -35.10 11.02 1.37
CA HIS A 309 -36.32 10.33 1.81
C HIS A 309 -36.41 8.96 1.13
N VAL A 310 -37.01 7.96 1.79
CA VAL A 310 -37.38 6.67 1.17
C VAL A 310 -38.77 6.23 1.64
N ASP A 311 -39.76 6.29 0.74
CA ASP A 311 -41.02 5.54 0.88
C ASP A 311 -40.75 4.09 0.47
N PHE A 312 -41.02 3.11 1.34
CA PHE A 312 -40.72 1.69 1.04
C PHE A 312 -41.79 0.71 1.53
N CYS A 313 -41.89 -0.46 0.90
CA CYS A 313 -42.86 -1.50 1.29
C CYS A 313 -42.32 -2.93 1.27
N GLU A 314 -42.98 -3.83 1.99
CA GLU A 314 -42.72 -5.27 2.00
C GLU A 314 -43.94 -6.11 1.64
N THR A 315 -43.72 -7.41 1.40
CA THR A 315 -44.76 -8.37 0.98
C THR A 315 -45.50 -9.02 2.15
N GLY A 316 -44.85 -9.16 3.32
CA GLY A 316 -45.52 -9.39 4.61
C GLY A 316 -45.07 -10.61 5.43
N SER A 317 -43.92 -11.23 5.13
CA SER A 317 -43.37 -12.34 5.91
C SER A 317 -42.80 -11.91 7.28
N SER A 318 -42.61 -12.87 8.19
CA SER A 318 -41.89 -12.64 9.46
C SER A 318 -40.44 -12.16 9.22
N THR A 319 -39.79 -12.63 8.15
CA THR A 319 -38.43 -12.23 7.79
C THR A 319 -38.36 -10.75 7.41
N GLU A 320 -39.29 -10.26 6.59
CA GLU A 320 -39.36 -8.83 6.24
C GLU A 320 -39.70 -7.96 7.44
N ASN A 321 -40.64 -8.38 8.30
CA ASN A 321 -40.91 -7.68 9.56
C ASN A 321 -39.67 -7.64 10.48
N GLY A 322 -38.76 -8.60 10.38
CA GLY A 322 -37.44 -8.56 11.00
C GLY A 322 -36.45 -7.58 10.33
N ILE A 323 -36.45 -7.48 9.01
CA ILE A 323 -35.59 -6.55 8.23
C ILE A 323 -36.04 -5.09 8.42
N LYS A 324 -37.34 -4.82 8.36
CA LYS A 324 -37.98 -3.49 8.39
C LYS A 324 -37.33 -2.50 9.38
N PRO A 325 -37.32 -2.73 10.71
CA PRO A 325 -36.73 -1.78 11.67
C PRO A 325 -35.21 -1.60 11.52
N ARG A 326 -34.52 -2.52 10.84
CA ARG A 326 -33.06 -2.48 10.63
C ARG A 326 -32.69 -1.73 9.34
N LEU A 327 -33.53 -1.82 8.31
CA LEU A 327 -33.50 -0.92 7.16
C LEU A 327 -33.78 0.52 7.61
N GLN A 328 -34.85 0.75 8.38
CA GLN A 328 -35.15 2.07 8.97
C GLN A 328 -33.97 2.58 9.82
N GLY A 329 -33.45 1.75 10.70
CA GLY A 329 -32.27 2.09 11.51
C GLY A 329 -31.01 2.38 10.70
N ALA A 330 -30.85 1.80 9.50
CA ALA A 330 -29.76 2.13 8.58
C ALA A 330 -29.97 3.50 7.93
N LEU A 331 -31.19 3.82 7.49
CA LEU A 331 -31.57 5.13 6.96
C LEU A 331 -31.43 6.24 8.03
N SER A 332 -31.81 6.00 9.28
CA SER A 332 -31.59 6.94 10.39
C SER A 332 -30.10 7.21 10.68
N ARG A 333 -29.21 6.23 10.43
CA ARG A 333 -27.73 6.41 10.51
C ARG A 333 -27.16 7.22 9.32
N LEU A 334 -27.96 7.43 8.27
CA LEU A 334 -27.68 8.28 7.11
C LEU A 334 -28.39 9.65 7.18
N ARG A 335 -29.06 9.95 8.30
CA ARG A 335 -29.99 11.10 8.46
C ARG A 335 -31.08 11.14 7.39
N MET A 336 -31.50 10.00 6.86
CA MET A 336 -32.56 9.92 5.85
C MET A 336 -33.93 9.69 6.51
N SER A 337 -34.91 10.50 6.12
CA SER A 337 -36.31 10.25 6.47
C SER A 337 -36.82 9.02 5.70
N ASN A 338 -37.78 8.30 6.27
CA ASN A 338 -38.29 7.07 5.67
C ASN A 338 -39.72 6.78 6.14
N LYS A 339 -40.47 6.03 5.33
CA LYS A 339 -41.86 5.71 5.63
C LYS A 339 -42.23 4.32 5.09
N PRO A 340 -42.51 3.35 5.98
CA PRO A 340 -43.09 2.06 5.58
C PRO A 340 -44.52 2.24 5.06
N ILE A 341 -44.77 1.80 3.83
CA ILE A 341 -46.08 1.75 3.19
C ILE A 341 -46.54 0.29 3.13
N GLY A 342 -47.73 -0.03 3.63
CA GLY A 342 -48.31 -1.37 3.44
C GLY A 342 -48.63 -1.64 1.97
N ARG A 343 -48.30 -2.83 1.44
CA ARG A 343 -48.35 -3.17 -0.01
C ARG A 343 -49.61 -2.73 -0.75
N SER A 344 -50.80 -2.86 -0.17
CA SER A 344 -52.07 -2.44 -0.78
C SER A 344 -52.15 -0.94 -1.07
N ASN A 345 -51.45 -0.11 -0.28
CA ASN A 345 -51.36 1.34 -0.48
C ASN A 345 -50.34 1.71 -1.55
N ALA A 346 -49.34 0.86 -1.83
CA ALA A 346 -48.41 1.07 -2.95
C ALA A 346 -49.13 0.86 -4.29
N LYS A 347 -49.83 -0.28 -4.43
CA LYS A 347 -50.59 -0.65 -5.64
C LYS A 347 -51.73 0.31 -6.03
N SER A 348 -52.07 1.25 -5.16
CA SER A 348 -53.17 2.22 -5.34
C SER A 348 -52.70 3.68 -5.42
N LYS A 349 -51.38 3.96 -5.39
CA LYS A 349 -50.84 5.34 -5.34
C LYS A 349 -49.68 5.63 -6.30
N GLY A 350 -49.33 4.69 -7.18
CA GLY A 350 -48.18 4.81 -8.08
C GLY A 350 -46.85 4.43 -7.41
N PRO A 351 -45.71 4.66 -8.10
CA PRO A 351 -44.49 3.96 -7.79
C PRO A 351 -43.79 4.42 -6.49
N VAL A 352 -43.74 3.52 -5.51
CA VAL A 352 -43.02 3.64 -4.23
C VAL A 352 -41.50 3.51 -4.45
N ASP A 353 -40.65 4.18 -3.67
CA ASP A 353 -39.21 4.24 -3.94
C ASP A 353 -38.53 2.87 -3.90
N LEU A 354 -38.94 2.00 -2.96
CA LEU A 354 -38.40 0.65 -2.82
C LEU A 354 -39.49 -0.35 -2.43
N ASN A 355 -39.58 -1.49 -3.12
CA ASN A 355 -40.08 -2.71 -2.49
C ASN A 355 -38.97 -3.72 -2.23
N TYR A 356 -39.19 -4.59 -1.24
CA TYR A 356 -38.32 -5.72 -0.99
C TYR A 356 -39.12 -6.96 -0.61
N GLY A 357 -38.56 -8.12 -0.90
CA GLY A 357 -39.19 -9.42 -0.66
C GLY A 357 -38.15 -10.53 -0.71
N ARG A 358 -38.55 -11.73 -0.31
CA ARG A 358 -37.73 -12.93 -0.47
C ARG A 358 -38.05 -13.59 -1.81
N GLY A 359 -37.10 -14.30 -2.43
CA GLY A 359 -37.45 -15.21 -3.53
C GLY A 359 -38.35 -16.33 -3.02
N ASN A 360 -39.45 -16.63 -3.72
CA ASN A 360 -40.50 -17.46 -3.15
C ASN A 360 -41.43 -18.15 -4.17
N ASP A 361 -40.93 -18.50 -5.37
CA ASP A 361 -41.71 -18.99 -6.52
C ASP A 361 -42.74 -20.12 -6.20
N TRP A 362 -42.52 -20.97 -5.17
CA TRP A 362 -43.35 -22.17 -4.86
C TRP A 362 -43.90 -22.29 -3.42
N TYR A 363 -43.79 -21.29 -2.53
CA TYR A 363 -44.28 -21.43 -1.14
C TYR A 363 -44.72 -20.10 -0.51
N GLU A 364 -46.03 -19.85 -0.42
CA GLU A 364 -46.53 -18.50 -0.11
C GLU A 364 -46.10 -17.49 -1.20
N ASP A 365 -46.36 -17.82 -2.46
CA ASP A 365 -45.92 -17.11 -3.67
C ASP A 365 -46.36 -15.63 -3.65
N ASN A 366 -47.45 -15.33 -2.94
CA ASN A 366 -47.87 -13.97 -2.60
C ASN A 366 -46.91 -13.20 -1.68
N LYS A 367 -45.77 -13.77 -1.29
CA LYS A 367 -44.65 -13.16 -0.54
C LYS A 367 -43.32 -13.22 -1.29
N ASP A 368 -43.39 -13.45 -2.61
CA ASP A 368 -42.25 -13.27 -3.53
C ASP A 368 -41.99 -11.77 -3.81
N TYR A 369 -40.76 -11.41 -4.18
CA TYR A 369 -40.43 -10.02 -4.52
C TYR A 369 -41.13 -9.58 -5.82
N GLU A 370 -41.90 -8.50 -5.76
CA GLU A 370 -42.77 -8.11 -6.88
C GLU A 370 -42.08 -7.09 -7.80
N VAL A 371 -41.65 -7.52 -8.98
CA VAL A 371 -41.05 -6.64 -9.99
C VAL A 371 -42.15 -6.01 -10.85
N ASN A 372 -42.54 -4.77 -10.53
CA ASN A 372 -43.52 -4.01 -11.31
C ASN A 372 -43.21 -2.50 -11.26
N PRO A 373 -42.89 -1.84 -12.40
CA PRO A 373 -42.48 -0.43 -12.43
C PRO A 373 -43.63 0.57 -12.17
N ASP A 374 -44.90 0.19 -12.37
CA ASP A 374 -46.05 1.04 -12.07
C ASP A 374 -46.27 1.20 -10.56
N TYR A 375 -45.79 0.23 -9.76
CA TYR A 375 -45.95 0.18 -8.31
C TYR A 375 -44.65 0.44 -7.55
N TYR A 376 -43.47 0.17 -8.14
CA TYR A 376 -42.18 0.20 -7.44
C TYR A 376 -41.06 0.75 -8.33
N LYS A 377 -40.35 1.80 -7.90
CA LYS A 377 -39.20 2.37 -8.63
C LYS A 377 -37.96 1.47 -8.58
N ASN A 378 -37.81 0.72 -7.48
CA ASN A 378 -36.71 -0.19 -7.21
C ASN A 378 -37.21 -1.44 -6.47
N THR A 379 -36.56 -2.59 -6.70
CA THR A 379 -36.90 -3.87 -6.06
C THR A 379 -35.65 -4.56 -5.52
N ILE A 380 -35.63 -4.92 -4.25
CA ILE A 380 -34.51 -5.68 -3.65
C ILE A 380 -34.99 -7.07 -3.17
N GLY A 381 -34.43 -8.11 -3.78
CA GLY A 381 -34.71 -9.51 -3.47
C GLY A 381 -33.65 -10.09 -2.54
N PHE A 382 -34.06 -10.90 -1.57
CA PHE A 382 -33.15 -11.68 -0.72
C PHE A 382 -33.53 -13.16 -0.72
N PRO A 383 -32.59 -14.10 -0.50
CA PRO A 383 -32.91 -15.52 -0.59
C PRO A 383 -33.67 -16.02 0.64
N MET A 384 -34.65 -16.90 0.43
CA MET A 384 -35.42 -17.53 1.50
C MET A 384 -34.50 -18.22 2.53
N GLN A 385 -34.84 -18.16 3.83
CA GLN A 385 -34.11 -18.91 4.85
C GLN A 385 -34.43 -20.41 4.81
N ASP A 386 -33.42 -21.25 5.05
CA ASP A 386 -33.64 -22.69 5.27
C ASP A 386 -34.28 -22.91 6.65
N ASN A 387 -35.05 -23.98 6.83
CA ASN A 387 -35.70 -24.29 8.10
C ASN A 387 -34.74 -25.04 9.05
N HIS A 388 -34.76 -24.70 10.35
CA HIS A 388 -33.88 -25.34 11.33
C HIS A 388 -34.30 -26.81 11.54
N GLY A 389 -35.53 -27.02 12.02
CA GLY A 389 -36.13 -28.34 12.26
C GLY A 389 -35.38 -29.23 13.24
N ALA A 390 -35.92 -30.43 13.48
CA ALA A 390 -35.36 -31.37 14.46
C ALA A 390 -33.93 -31.86 14.16
N LYS A 391 -33.47 -31.80 12.90
CA LYS A 391 -32.11 -32.19 12.48
C LYS A 391 -31.13 -31.02 12.30
N GLN A 392 -31.52 -29.78 12.64
CA GLN A 392 -30.68 -28.58 12.49
C GLN A 392 -30.11 -28.40 11.06
N TRP A 393 -30.97 -28.48 10.05
CA TRP A 393 -30.56 -28.38 8.63
C TRP A 393 -29.96 -27.01 8.29
N ALA A 394 -30.65 -25.92 8.63
CA ALA A 394 -30.24 -24.56 8.26
C ALA A 394 -28.81 -24.16 8.70
N PRO A 395 -28.35 -24.42 9.95
CA PRO A 395 -26.94 -24.25 10.33
C PRO A 395 -25.91 -24.90 9.39
N THR A 396 -26.28 -25.99 8.71
CA THR A 396 -25.44 -26.62 7.69
C THR A 396 -25.67 -25.96 6.33
N THR A 397 -26.90 -25.97 5.81
CA THR A 397 -27.20 -25.65 4.39
C THR A 397 -27.00 -24.17 4.05
N MET A 398 -27.17 -23.26 5.02
CA MET A 398 -26.91 -21.83 4.85
C MET A 398 -25.45 -21.54 4.49
N LEU A 399 -24.49 -22.44 4.78
CA LEU A 399 -23.07 -22.27 4.44
C LEU A 399 -22.71 -22.71 3.01
N TYR A 400 -23.64 -23.33 2.28
CA TYR A 400 -23.47 -23.76 0.88
C TYR A 400 -24.24 -22.84 -0.08
N GLY A 401 -25.43 -22.42 0.36
CA GLY A 401 -26.44 -21.69 -0.42
C GLY A 401 -26.08 -20.29 -0.94
N ILE A 402 -24.80 -19.96 -1.10
CA ILE A 402 -24.42 -18.89 -2.03
C ILE A 402 -24.74 -19.33 -3.47
N ASP A 403 -24.67 -20.64 -3.74
CA ASP A 403 -24.66 -21.29 -5.04
C ASP A 403 -25.98 -21.32 -5.85
N LYS A 404 -26.04 -22.20 -6.87
CA LYS A 404 -27.30 -22.73 -7.38
C LYS A 404 -27.54 -24.16 -6.86
N ARG A 405 -28.74 -24.40 -6.33
CA ARG A 405 -29.21 -25.70 -5.83
C ARG A 405 -30.01 -26.44 -6.89
N PHE A 406 -29.96 -27.77 -6.82
CA PHE A 406 -30.75 -28.67 -7.65
C PHE A 406 -31.46 -29.73 -6.82
N TYR A 407 -32.63 -30.15 -7.28
CA TYR A 407 -33.39 -31.27 -6.75
C TYR A 407 -33.83 -32.19 -7.89
N ASN A 408 -33.47 -33.48 -7.83
CA ASN A 408 -33.74 -34.48 -8.88
C ASN A 408 -33.33 -34.04 -10.30
N GLY A 409 -32.24 -33.29 -10.43
CA GLY A 409 -31.75 -32.74 -11.71
C GLY A 409 -32.42 -31.43 -12.14
N VAL A 410 -33.50 -31.01 -11.48
CA VAL A 410 -34.23 -29.77 -11.75
C VAL A 410 -33.68 -28.61 -10.89
N TYR A 411 -33.67 -27.42 -11.46
CA TYR A 411 -33.32 -26.15 -10.80
C TYR A 411 -34.27 -25.84 -9.63
N TYR A 412 -33.75 -25.41 -8.47
CA TYR A 412 -34.55 -25.09 -7.28
C TYR A 412 -33.87 -24.00 -6.45
N ASN A 413 -34.18 -22.71 -6.66
CA ASN A 413 -33.17 -21.66 -6.40
C ASN A 413 -33.63 -20.38 -5.70
N ASP A 414 -34.88 -20.32 -5.27
CA ASP A 414 -35.48 -19.20 -4.52
C ASP A 414 -34.84 -19.03 -3.11
N GLY A 415 -34.00 -19.98 -2.71
CA GLY A 415 -33.27 -20.05 -1.44
C GLY A 415 -31.75 -19.83 -1.51
N THR A 416 -31.18 -19.20 -2.55
CA THR A 416 -29.72 -18.93 -2.62
C THR A 416 -29.32 -17.56 -3.16
N ASP A 417 -28.14 -17.07 -2.75
CA ASP A 417 -27.64 -15.74 -3.11
C ASP A 417 -27.52 -15.55 -4.65
N LEU A 418 -26.93 -16.53 -5.35
CA LEU A 418 -26.81 -16.53 -6.82
C LEU A 418 -28.10 -16.96 -7.52
N GLY A 419 -29.01 -17.68 -6.85
CA GLY A 419 -30.31 -18.07 -7.41
C GLY A 419 -31.27 -16.90 -7.55
N ILE A 420 -31.36 -16.04 -6.52
CA ILE A 420 -32.06 -14.75 -6.63
C ILE A 420 -31.41 -13.88 -7.69
N ALA A 421 -30.08 -13.78 -7.69
CA ALA A 421 -29.34 -12.99 -8.68
C ALA A 421 -29.63 -13.46 -10.12
N TYR A 422 -29.75 -14.76 -10.37
CA TYR A 422 -30.13 -15.33 -11.67
C TYR A 422 -31.58 -15.02 -12.04
N ASN A 423 -32.54 -15.27 -11.13
CA ASN A 423 -33.97 -15.02 -11.37
C ASN A 423 -34.24 -13.53 -11.67
N MET A 424 -33.41 -12.60 -11.18
CA MET A 424 -33.49 -11.17 -11.44
C MET A 424 -32.92 -10.70 -12.79
N ILE A 425 -32.03 -11.46 -13.43
CA ILE A 425 -31.35 -11.04 -14.68
C ILE A 425 -31.71 -11.88 -15.92
N ARG A 426 -32.42 -13.01 -15.72
CA ARG A 426 -32.84 -13.91 -16.80
C ARG A 426 -33.76 -13.20 -17.82
N PRO A 427 -33.67 -13.54 -19.12
CA PRO A 427 -34.68 -13.13 -20.10
C PRO A 427 -36.09 -13.52 -19.65
N GLY A 428 -37.06 -12.63 -19.84
CA GLY A 428 -38.46 -12.86 -19.44
C GLY A 428 -38.85 -12.33 -18.06
N THR A 429 -37.91 -12.18 -17.11
CA THR A 429 -38.04 -11.15 -16.06
C THR A 429 -37.45 -9.83 -16.54
N ARG A 430 -36.35 -9.91 -17.32
CA ARG A 430 -35.79 -8.81 -18.09
C ARG A 430 -36.64 -8.53 -19.35
N GLU A 431 -37.55 -7.56 -19.27
CA GLU A 431 -38.30 -7.05 -20.43
C GLU A 431 -37.41 -6.34 -21.45
N LYS A 432 -37.87 -6.30 -22.71
CA LYS A 432 -37.05 -5.90 -23.87
C LYS A 432 -37.00 -4.38 -24.05
N GLY A 433 -36.19 -3.71 -23.24
CA GLY A 433 -35.86 -2.29 -23.40
C GLY A 433 -35.70 -1.48 -22.11
N LEU A 434 -35.99 -2.07 -20.94
CA LEU A 434 -35.92 -1.38 -19.65
C LEU A 434 -34.79 -1.94 -18.77
N PRO A 435 -33.92 -1.09 -18.18
CA PRO A 435 -33.06 -1.49 -17.09
C PRO A 435 -33.91 -1.62 -15.82
N LEU A 436 -34.31 -2.84 -15.47
CA LEU A 436 -35.04 -3.06 -14.23
C LEU A 436 -34.14 -2.78 -13.03
N ASN A 437 -34.67 -1.98 -12.10
CA ASN A 437 -34.04 -1.60 -10.84
C ASN A 437 -34.12 -2.72 -9.78
N VAL A 438 -33.86 -3.95 -10.22
CA VAL A 438 -33.83 -5.18 -9.42
C VAL A 438 -32.42 -5.44 -8.89
N ARG A 439 -32.26 -5.78 -7.60
CA ARG A 439 -30.95 -6.14 -7.00
C ARG A 439 -31.08 -7.29 -6.00
N SER A 440 -30.04 -8.12 -5.91
CA SER A 440 -29.96 -9.27 -5.00
C SER A 440 -29.18 -8.95 -3.72
N VAL A 441 -29.61 -9.52 -2.59
CA VAL A 441 -28.90 -9.50 -1.30
C VAL A 441 -28.15 -10.82 -1.09
N PRO A 442 -26.80 -10.82 -1.05
CA PRO A 442 -25.98 -12.00 -0.85
C PRO A 442 -25.90 -12.36 0.65
N ALA A 443 -27.04 -12.79 1.19
CA ALA A 443 -27.25 -12.96 2.62
C ALA A 443 -26.39 -14.09 3.22
N ARG A 444 -26.16 -15.19 2.49
CA ARG A 444 -25.37 -16.32 2.98
C ARG A 444 -23.87 -16.05 2.89
N LEU A 445 -23.43 -15.31 1.87
CA LEU A 445 -22.07 -14.76 1.75
C LEU A 445 -21.76 -13.80 2.91
N MET A 446 -22.64 -12.83 3.19
CA MET A 446 -22.50 -11.96 4.37
C MET A 446 -22.52 -12.77 5.68
N TRP A 447 -23.41 -13.75 5.81
CA TRP A 447 -23.46 -14.62 6.99
C TRP A 447 -22.14 -15.37 7.24
N SER A 448 -21.55 -15.97 6.19
CA SER A 448 -20.29 -16.72 6.33
C SER A 448 -19.16 -15.85 6.90
N ARG A 449 -19.08 -14.58 6.50
CA ARG A 449 -18.10 -13.60 7.01
C ARG A 449 -18.38 -13.18 8.46
N ILE A 450 -19.65 -13.13 8.88
CA ILE A 450 -20.06 -12.84 10.26
C ILE A 450 -19.73 -14.04 11.16
N TYR A 451 -20.04 -15.26 10.69
CA TYR A 451 -19.77 -16.51 11.40
C TYR A 451 -18.26 -16.78 11.56
N ASP A 452 -17.42 -16.37 10.59
CA ASP A 452 -15.95 -16.39 10.73
C ASP A 452 -15.42 -15.51 11.87
N ALA A 453 -16.14 -14.43 12.22
CA ALA A 453 -15.74 -13.51 13.29
C ALA A 453 -16.25 -13.96 14.68
N ASP A 454 -17.43 -14.60 14.73
CA ASP A 454 -18.00 -15.22 15.92
C ASP A 454 -18.78 -16.51 15.57
N PRO A 455 -18.12 -17.68 15.63
CA PRO A 455 -18.75 -18.98 15.37
C PRO A 455 -19.79 -19.43 16.40
N THR A 456 -20.04 -18.65 17.47
CA THR A 456 -21.09 -18.98 18.46
C THR A 456 -22.48 -18.56 17.99
N LEU A 457 -22.56 -17.68 16.99
CA LEU A 457 -23.81 -17.15 16.46
C LEU A 457 -24.57 -18.22 15.64
N LYS A 458 -25.81 -18.53 16.05
CA LYS A 458 -26.72 -19.43 15.32
C LYS A 458 -27.39 -18.68 14.17
N VAL A 459 -27.30 -19.17 12.92
CA VAL A 459 -27.87 -18.52 11.72
C VAL A 459 -29.39 -18.38 11.76
N VAL A 460 -30.07 -19.40 12.26
CA VAL A 460 -31.50 -19.42 12.59
C VAL A 460 -31.58 -19.82 14.07
N PRO A 461 -31.75 -18.88 15.02
CA PRO A 461 -31.69 -19.17 16.46
C PRO A 461 -32.86 -20.02 16.98
N ASP A 462 -34.02 -19.93 16.33
CA ASP A 462 -35.20 -20.78 16.58
C ASP A 462 -35.51 -21.67 15.35
N ASN A 463 -36.75 -22.15 15.21
CA ASN A 463 -37.12 -23.00 14.08
C ASN A 463 -37.25 -22.28 12.73
N ASN A 464 -37.53 -20.98 12.71
CA ASN A 464 -38.07 -20.26 11.56
C ASN A 464 -37.42 -18.88 11.28
N HIS A 465 -36.83 -18.20 12.28
CA HIS A 465 -36.36 -16.81 12.14
C HIS A 465 -34.84 -16.69 11.98
N MET A 466 -34.37 -15.85 11.05
CA MET A 466 -32.94 -15.54 10.90
C MET A 466 -32.39 -14.72 12.09
N ASN A 467 -31.10 -14.87 12.34
CA ASN A 467 -30.39 -14.15 13.40
C ASN A 467 -30.53 -12.63 13.28
N GLY A 468 -30.82 -11.96 14.40
CA GLY A 468 -30.93 -10.49 14.46
C GLY A 468 -29.70 -9.72 13.97
N VAL A 469 -28.51 -10.32 14.03
CA VAL A 469 -27.24 -9.79 13.50
C VAL A 469 -27.17 -9.91 11.97
N LEU A 470 -27.66 -11.01 11.39
CA LEU A 470 -27.78 -11.19 9.94
C LEU A 470 -28.82 -10.24 9.35
N LEU A 471 -29.95 -10.07 10.02
CA LEU A 471 -30.96 -9.07 9.65
C LEU A 471 -30.39 -7.64 9.71
N ASP A 472 -29.46 -7.37 10.64
CA ASP A 472 -28.76 -6.07 10.76
C ASP A 472 -27.80 -5.82 9.57
N ALA A 473 -27.14 -6.88 9.08
CA ALA A 473 -26.38 -6.83 7.83
C ALA A 473 -27.29 -6.60 6.62
N ILE A 474 -28.38 -7.36 6.47
CA ILE A 474 -29.33 -7.22 5.35
C ILE A 474 -29.90 -5.79 5.28
N GLY A 475 -30.35 -5.23 6.40
CA GLY A 475 -30.89 -3.86 6.43
C GLY A 475 -29.87 -2.78 6.04
N THR A 476 -28.60 -2.90 6.45
CA THR A 476 -27.54 -1.97 6.00
C THR A 476 -27.14 -2.22 4.54
N TYR A 477 -27.07 -3.48 4.07
CA TYR A 477 -26.77 -3.83 2.68
C TYR A 477 -27.79 -3.19 1.74
N MET A 478 -29.08 -3.34 2.04
CA MET A 478 -30.18 -2.74 1.28
C MET A 478 -30.08 -1.21 1.22
N ALA A 479 -29.85 -0.55 2.35
CA ALA A 479 -29.70 0.90 2.39
C ALA A 479 -28.50 1.39 1.56
N THR A 480 -27.38 0.65 1.59
CA THR A 480 -26.16 1.00 0.82
C THR A 480 -26.28 0.67 -0.66
N ILE A 481 -26.97 -0.41 -1.06
CA ILE A 481 -27.28 -0.66 -2.48
C ILE A 481 -28.25 0.38 -3.03
N LEU A 482 -29.28 0.76 -2.26
CA LEU A 482 -30.23 1.78 -2.68
C LEU A 482 -29.56 3.15 -2.87
N THR A 483 -28.68 3.57 -1.95
CA THR A 483 -28.25 4.98 -1.82
C THR A 483 -26.76 5.25 -2.02
N GLY A 484 -25.92 4.22 -2.13
CA GLY A 484 -24.45 4.31 -2.10
C GLY A 484 -23.82 4.62 -0.72
N ARG A 485 -24.58 5.22 0.21
CA ARG A 485 -24.02 5.87 1.41
C ARG A 485 -23.62 4.90 2.53
N CYS A 486 -22.66 5.32 3.35
CA CYS A 486 -22.13 4.51 4.45
C CYS A 486 -22.94 4.62 5.75
N SER A 487 -23.84 3.65 5.99
CA SER A 487 -24.62 3.56 7.25
C SER A 487 -23.86 2.91 8.42
N VAL A 488 -22.54 2.74 8.31
CA VAL A 488 -21.66 2.19 9.35
C VAL A 488 -21.21 3.33 10.29
N ASN A 489 -21.10 3.04 11.58
CA ASN A 489 -20.58 3.98 12.60
C ASN A 489 -19.18 3.54 13.05
N ASP A 490 -18.59 4.28 13.98
CA ASP A 490 -17.31 3.96 14.62
C ASP A 490 -17.30 2.56 15.25
N GLU A 491 -16.12 1.93 15.31
CA GLU A 491 -15.96 0.59 15.91
C GLU A 491 -16.13 0.67 17.44
N PRO A 492 -17.13 -0.01 18.04
CA PRO A 492 -17.21 -0.16 19.48
C PRO A 492 -16.12 -1.13 19.97
N GLU A 493 -15.83 -1.14 21.27
CA GLU A 493 -14.92 -2.15 21.82
C GLU A 493 -15.37 -3.57 21.46
N ARG A 494 -14.41 -4.46 21.13
CA ARG A 494 -14.69 -5.83 20.71
C ARG A 494 -15.31 -6.72 21.80
N SER A 495 -15.18 -6.30 23.06
CA SER A 495 -15.86 -6.82 24.25
C SER A 495 -17.37 -6.51 24.28
N SER A 496 -17.84 -5.51 23.53
CA SER A 496 -19.19 -4.99 23.62
C SER A 496 -20.23 -5.91 22.97
N SER A 497 -21.40 -6.02 23.61
CA SER A 497 -22.58 -6.69 23.07
C SER A 497 -23.11 -6.08 21.77
N THR A 498 -22.68 -4.87 21.41
CA THR A 498 -23.00 -4.22 20.12
C THR A 498 -22.01 -4.55 19.00
N TRP A 499 -20.82 -5.09 19.29
CA TRP A 499 -19.76 -5.29 18.30
C TRP A 499 -20.18 -6.22 17.16
N ASN A 500 -20.84 -7.34 17.45
CA ASN A 500 -21.33 -8.26 16.40
C ASN A 500 -22.31 -7.57 15.42
N LYS A 501 -23.18 -6.67 15.89
CA LYS A 501 -24.08 -5.88 15.02
C LYS A 501 -23.33 -4.83 14.22
N TRP A 502 -22.32 -4.18 14.82
CA TRP A 502 -21.45 -3.27 14.10
C TRP A 502 -20.66 -3.99 13.00
N TYR A 503 -20.04 -5.13 13.33
CA TYR A 503 -19.26 -5.93 12.39
C TYR A 503 -20.12 -6.44 11.22
N ALA A 504 -21.34 -6.87 11.50
CA ALA A 504 -22.32 -7.25 10.47
C ALA A 504 -22.66 -6.09 9.51
N ARG A 505 -22.82 -4.86 10.02
CA ARG A 505 -23.05 -3.66 9.19
C ARG A 505 -21.80 -3.29 8.38
N LYS A 506 -20.60 -3.44 8.95
CA LYS A 506 -19.31 -3.27 8.24
C LYS A 506 -19.13 -4.28 7.12
N VAL A 507 -19.40 -5.56 7.39
CA VAL A 507 -19.43 -6.65 6.40
C VAL A 507 -20.39 -6.30 5.26
N ALA A 508 -21.61 -5.87 5.60
CA ALA A 508 -22.64 -5.52 4.63
C ALA A 508 -22.29 -4.34 3.73
N TYR A 509 -21.83 -3.21 4.30
CA TYR A 509 -21.39 -2.06 3.49
C TYR A 509 -20.19 -2.42 2.60
N GLU A 510 -19.21 -3.14 3.16
CA GLU A 510 -18.06 -3.63 2.40
C GLU A 510 -18.46 -4.49 1.20
N THR A 511 -19.31 -5.50 1.42
CA THR A 511 -19.77 -6.42 0.36
C THR A 511 -20.61 -5.66 -0.67
N ALA A 512 -21.56 -4.82 -0.25
CA ALA A 512 -22.36 -3.98 -1.16
C ALA A 512 -21.47 -3.10 -2.06
N TRP A 513 -20.48 -2.41 -1.47
CA TRP A 513 -19.60 -1.53 -2.23
C TRP A 513 -18.73 -2.29 -3.24
N ARG A 514 -18.09 -3.38 -2.79
CA ARG A 514 -17.19 -4.19 -3.61
C ARG A 514 -17.90 -4.88 -4.75
N MET A 515 -19.07 -5.47 -4.46
CA MET A 515 -19.89 -6.15 -5.46
C MET A 515 -20.52 -5.18 -6.45
N SER A 516 -20.87 -3.95 -6.03
CA SER A 516 -21.36 -2.90 -6.94
C SER A 516 -20.28 -2.36 -7.88
N HIS A 517 -19.19 -1.82 -7.31
CA HIS A 517 -18.19 -1.06 -8.05
C HIS A 517 -17.07 -1.91 -8.69
N LEU A 518 -17.10 -3.23 -8.50
CA LEU A 518 -16.05 -4.15 -8.94
C LEU A 518 -14.68 -3.80 -8.33
N THR A 519 -14.67 -3.67 -7.00
CA THR A 519 -13.50 -3.25 -6.22
C THR A 519 -13.19 -4.22 -5.08
N THR A 520 -11.97 -4.16 -4.53
CA THR A 520 -11.51 -5.01 -3.41
C THR A 520 -11.53 -4.30 -2.05
N ARG A 521 -11.91 -3.02 -2.01
CA ARG A 521 -12.02 -2.18 -0.81
C ARG A 521 -13.28 -1.31 -0.92
N ALA A 522 -13.68 -0.70 0.19
CA ALA A 522 -14.78 0.25 0.23
C ALA A 522 -14.30 1.52 0.95
N PRO A 523 -14.71 2.73 0.53
CA PRO A 523 -14.20 3.98 1.09
C PRO A 523 -14.86 4.35 2.42
N GLY A 524 -16.14 3.98 2.61
CA GLY A 524 -16.90 4.40 3.78
C GLY A 524 -17.21 5.89 3.79
N PHE A 525 -17.25 6.52 2.61
CA PHE A 525 -17.56 7.95 2.45
C PHE A 525 -18.93 8.26 3.08
N LYS A 526 -18.96 9.31 3.91
CA LYS A 526 -20.09 9.60 4.77
C LYS A 526 -20.25 11.11 4.97
N VAL A 527 -21.27 11.66 4.33
CA VAL A 527 -21.76 13.03 4.55
C VAL A 527 -23.06 12.96 5.36
N LEU A 528 -23.10 13.65 6.49
CA LEU A 528 -24.30 13.80 7.34
C LEU A 528 -24.55 15.27 7.68
N PRO A 529 -25.77 15.80 7.53
CA PRO A 529 -26.20 17.06 8.18
C PRO A 529 -26.33 16.88 9.70
N SER A 530 -26.67 17.96 10.41
CA SER A 530 -26.92 17.95 11.86
C SER A 530 -28.02 16.97 12.26
N SER A 531 -29.19 17.06 11.60
CA SER A 531 -30.40 16.26 11.87
C SER A 531 -31.03 15.71 10.58
N VAL A 532 -32.10 14.90 10.71
CA VAL A 532 -32.88 14.43 9.55
C VAL A 532 -33.83 15.52 9.01
N ASP A 533 -34.15 16.50 9.87
CA ASP A 533 -35.09 17.59 9.61
C ASP A 533 -34.35 18.90 9.21
N ALA A 534 -33.02 18.85 9.09
CA ALA A 534 -32.16 19.91 8.58
C ALA A 534 -32.39 20.10 7.07
N LEU A 535 -33.54 20.68 6.74
CA LEU A 535 -34.02 20.90 5.37
C LEU A 535 -34.14 22.38 5.02
N THR A 536 -34.08 23.29 6.01
CA THR A 536 -34.02 24.73 5.79
C THR A 536 -32.66 25.33 6.15
N ILE A 537 -32.37 26.49 5.57
CA ILE A 537 -31.27 27.38 5.93
C ILE A 537 -31.78 28.82 5.99
N ASN A 538 -31.18 29.65 6.83
CA ASN A 538 -31.56 31.06 7.02
C ASN A 538 -30.32 31.96 7.21
N LYS A 539 -30.52 33.25 7.51
CA LYS A 539 -29.43 34.20 7.79
C LYS A 539 -28.90 34.22 9.22
N GLU A 540 -29.56 33.59 10.19
CA GLU A 540 -29.21 33.77 11.60
C GLU A 540 -28.25 32.66 12.02
N GLU A 541 -28.59 31.40 11.73
CA GLU A 541 -27.76 30.23 12.05
C GLU A 541 -27.15 29.58 10.80
N SER A 542 -25.97 28.97 10.96
CA SER A 542 -25.33 28.14 9.91
C SER A 542 -25.57 26.66 10.19
N GLU A 543 -26.19 25.95 9.25
CA GLU A 543 -26.33 24.50 9.32
C GLU A 543 -24.97 23.83 9.13
N LYS A 544 -24.72 22.76 9.88
CA LYS A 544 -23.40 22.10 9.99
C LYS A 544 -23.45 20.64 9.57
N LEU A 545 -22.97 20.37 8.35
CA LEU A 545 -22.69 19.01 7.90
C LEU A 545 -21.32 18.52 8.41
N SER A 546 -21.19 17.21 8.51
CA SER A 546 -19.96 16.48 8.80
C SER A 546 -19.60 15.56 7.64
N VAL A 547 -18.31 15.47 7.33
CA VAL A 547 -17.72 14.67 6.25
C VAL A 547 -16.60 13.83 6.83
N ARG A 548 -16.56 12.53 6.48
CA ARG A 548 -15.43 11.62 6.76
C ARG A 548 -15.51 10.32 5.99
N PHE A 549 -14.48 9.48 6.15
CA PHE A 549 -14.40 8.13 5.63
C PHE A 549 -14.35 7.12 6.76
N MET A 550 -15.14 6.04 6.68
CA MET A 550 -15.11 4.98 7.70
C MET A 550 -13.96 3.98 7.51
N PHE A 551 -13.25 4.01 6.37
CA PHE A 551 -12.12 3.12 6.08
C PHE A 551 -10.92 3.89 5.50
N ARG A 552 -9.71 3.34 5.68
CA ARG A 552 -8.44 4.03 5.40
C ARG A 552 -8.11 4.04 3.89
N PRO A 553 -7.84 5.20 3.28
CA PRO A 553 -7.33 5.30 1.91
C PRO A 553 -5.83 4.95 1.83
N LYS A 554 -5.31 4.73 0.62
CA LYS A 554 -3.88 4.55 0.33
C LYS A 554 -3.13 5.87 0.13
N SER A 555 -3.79 6.86 -0.48
CA SER A 555 -3.29 8.22 -0.73
C SER A 555 -4.23 9.24 -0.10
N ASN A 556 -3.88 10.53 -0.15
CA ASN A 556 -4.77 11.60 0.30
C ASN A 556 -6.05 11.66 -0.55
N VAL A 557 -7.14 12.14 0.06
CA VAL A 557 -8.45 12.32 -0.57
C VAL A 557 -8.91 13.75 -0.32
N THR A 558 -8.99 14.54 -1.39
CA THR A 558 -9.58 15.88 -1.35
C THR A 558 -11.07 15.77 -1.61
N VAL A 559 -11.92 16.35 -0.76
CA VAL A 559 -13.36 16.49 -1.00
C VAL A 559 -13.61 17.93 -1.43
N LEU A 560 -13.94 18.10 -2.70
CA LEU A 560 -14.43 19.36 -3.26
C LEU A 560 -15.89 19.54 -2.87
N VAL A 561 -16.28 20.76 -2.52
CA VAL A 561 -17.61 21.08 -1.98
C VAL A 561 -18.16 22.32 -2.67
N GLN A 562 -19.39 22.25 -3.20
CA GLN A 562 -19.98 23.33 -3.98
C GLN A 562 -21.50 23.43 -3.80
N THR A 563 -22.06 24.62 -4.00
CA THR A 563 -23.50 24.92 -3.97
C THR A 563 -24.08 25.06 -5.38
N THR A 564 -25.20 24.40 -5.67
CA THR A 564 -25.83 24.49 -7.01
C THR A 564 -26.49 25.84 -7.32
N ASN A 565 -26.62 26.74 -6.35
CA ASN A 565 -27.17 28.08 -6.52
C ASN A 565 -26.72 29.00 -5.38
N THR A 566 -25.72 29.84 -5.61
CA THR A 566 -25.16 30.77 -4.61
C THR A 566 -26.13 31.89 -4.23
N SER A 567 -27.06 32.28 -5.10
CA SER A 567 -28.14 33.23 -4.80
C SER A 567 -29.18 32.70 -3.80
N VAL A 568 -29.10 31.41 -3.42
CA VAL A 568 -30.01 30.76 -2.47
C VAL A 568 -29.28 30.33 -1.19
N GLY A 569 -28.04 29.83 -1.30
CA GLY A 569 -27.24 29.50 -0.14
C GLY A 569 -25.76 29.37 -0.46
N ILE A 570 -24.92 29.76 0.49
CA ILE A 570 -23.46 29.73 0.41
C ILE A 570 -22.88 28.63 1.31
N VAL A 571 -21.69 28.13 0.96
CA VAL A 571 -21.00 27.05 1.67
C VAL A 571 -19.63 27.48 2.17
N GLY A 572 -19.36 27.25 3.45
CA GLY A 572 -18.25 27.87 4.16
C GLY A 572 -16.88 27.26 3.92
N THR A 573 -16.76 26.08 3.32
CA THR A 573 -15.48 25.58 2.81
C THR A 573 -15.73 24.80 1.55
N GLN A 574 -14.92 25.06 0.52
CA GLN A 574 -15.02 24.39 -0.78
C GLN A 574 -14.10 23.17 -0.89
N LYS A 575 -13.28 22.89 0.14
CA LYS A 575 -12.16 21.95 0.04
C LYS A 575 -11.79 21.37 1.40
N LEU A 576 -12.00 20.07 1.57
CA LEU A 576 -11.57 19.29 2.75
C LEU A 576 -10.48 18.30 2.35
N VAL A 577 -9.46 18.10 3.19
CA VAL A 577 -8.33 17.19 2.87
C VAL A 577 -8.20 16.09 3.92
N PHE A 578 -8.35 14.85 3.48
CA PHE A 578 -8.24 13.66 4.32
C PHE A 578 -6.98 12.86 3.96
N THR A 579 -6.10 12.64 4.93
CA THR A 579 -4.91 11.79 4.80
C THR A 579 -5.24 10.35 5.24
N PRO A 580 -4.40 9.35 4.90
CA PRO A 580 -4.49 8.02 5.49
C PRO A 580 -4.43 8.01 7.03
N GLU A 581 -4.02 9.09 7.69
CA GLU A 581 -3.89 9.21 9.15
C GLU A 581 -5.15 9.82 9.79
N ASN A 582 -5.79 10.81 9.15
CA ASN A 582 -6.94 11.54 9.72
C ASN A 582 -8.32 11.16 9.11
N TYR A 583 -8.38 10.25 8.12
CA TYR A 583 -9.57 9.91 7.33
C TYR A 583 -10.89 9.70 8.10
N ASN A 584 -10.82 9.21 9.34
CA ASN A 584 -11.95 8.88 10.21
C ASN A 584 -12.40 10.03 11.13
N VAL A 585 -11.59 11.08 11.26
CA VAL A 585 -11.92 12.32 11.96
C VAL A 585 -12.98 13.07 11.17
N ALA A 586 -14.04 13.54 11.82
CA ALA A 586 -15.07 14.34 11.17
C ALA A 586 -14.54 15.76 10.90
N GLN A 587 -14.41 16.12 9.63
CA GLN A 587 -14.29 17.51 9.20
C GLN A 587 -15.70 18.07 8.90
N TYR A 588 -15.85 19.39 8.82
CA TYR A 588 -17.17 20.03 8.82
C TYR A 588 -17.35 21.01 7.67
N VAL A 589 -18.61 21.16 7.26
CA VAL A 589 -19.05 22.13 6.25
C VAL A 589 -20.21 22.92 6.82
N ARG A 590 -20.10 24.24 6.83
CA ARG A 590 -21.18 25.15 7.22
C ARG A 590 -21.94 25.66 5.99
N VAL A 591 -23.24 25.86 6.12
CA VAL A 591 -24.12 26.36 5.05
C VAL A 591 -25.00 27.47 5.61
N LYS A 592 -25.20 28.55 4.84
CA LYS A 592 -26.01 29.71 5.27
C LYS A 592 -26.90 30.22 4.13
N GLY A 593 -28.11 30.67 4.47
CA GLY A 593 -29.09 31.20 3.51
C GLY A 593 -28.77 32.64 3.10
N VAL A 594 -29.15 32.99 1.86
CA VAL A 594 -28.84 34.30 1.22
C VAL A 594 -30.15 35.11 1.02
N PRO A 595 -30.20 36.43 1.30
CA PRO A 595 -31.42 37.21 1.19
C PRO A 595 -31.96 37.32 -0.24
N GLY A 596 -33.27 37.58 -0.33
CA GLY A 596 -33.97 37.86 -1.58
C GLY A 596 -34.20 36.66 -2.51
N ALA A 597 -33.78 35.45 -2.09
CA ALA A 597 -34.23 34.22 -2.72
C ALA A 597 -35.77 34.08 -2.70
N THR A 598 -36.34 33.44 -3.72
CA THR A 598 -37.79 33.16 -3.74
C THR A 598 -38.17 32.18 -2.62
N ALA A 599 -39.41 32.25 -2.14
CA ALA A 599 -39.86 31.40 -1.04
C ALA A 599 -39.75 29.90 -1.41
N ASN A 600 -39.06 29.12 -0.58
CA ASN A 600 -38.73 27.71 -0.83
C ASN A 600 -37.79 27.48 -2.04
N ALA A 601 -37.00 28.48 -2.45
CA ALA A 601 -35.91 28.29 -3.41
C ALA A 601 -34.93 27.23 -2.88
N LYS A 602 -34.44 26.36 -3.78
CA LYS A 602 -33.65 25.17 -3.44
C LYS A 602 -32.18 25.35 -3.80
N VAL A 603 -31.30 24.89 -2.92
CA VAL A 603 -29.86 24.72 -3.16
C VAL A 603 -29.42 23.34 -2.71
N ASN A 604 -28.60 22.66 -3.51
CA ASN A 604 -27.91 21.45 -3.06
C ASN A 604 -26.46 21.79 -2.75
N VAL A 605 -25.96 21.32 -1.62
CA VAL A 605 -24.53 21.21 -1.36
C VAL A 605 -24.07 19.86 -1.88
N GLN A 606 -23.16 19.88 -2.85
CA GLN A 606 -22.57 18.73 -3.50
C GLN A 606 -21.16 18.51 -2.98
N PHE A 607 -20.77 17.24 -2.88
CA PHE A 607 -19.47 16.78 -2.42
C PHE A 607 -18.90 15.84 -3.49
N THR A 608 -17.68 16.09 -3.95
CA THR A 608 -17.00 15.27 -4.98
C THR A 608 -15.57 14.97 -4.55
N THR A 609 -15.14 13.71 -4.60
CA THR A 609 -13.79 13.33 -4.12
C THR A 609 -12.77 13.24 -5.25
N VAL A 610 -11.52 13.63 -4.95
CA VAL A 610 -10.35 13.49 -5.83
C VAL A 610 -9.24 12.77 -5.06
N SER A 611 -8.68 11.70 -5.65
CA SER A 611 -7.58 10.92 -5.06
C SER A 611 -6.83 10.09 -6.10
N GLU A 612 -5.56 9.80 -5.85
CA GLU A 612 -4.82 8.74 -6.55
C GLU A 612 -5.35 7.34 -6.19
N ASP A 613 -5.96 7.18 -5.00
CA ASP A 613 -6.61 5.94 -4.62
C ASP A 613 -7.93 5.82 -5.37
N VAL A 614 -7.94 5.00 -6.43
CA VAL A 614 -9.09 4.76 -7.33
C VAL A 614 -10.37 4.27 -6.62
N VAL A 615 -10.31 3.87 -5.34
CA VAL A 615 -11.50 3.51 -4.52
C VAL A 615 -12.11 4.74 -3.83
N TYR A 616 -11.37 5.85 -3.77
CA TYR A 616 -11.74 7.12 -3.13
C TYR A 616 -11.79 8.29 -4.12
N ASN A 617 -11.60 8.03 -5.42
CA ASN A 617 -11.67 9.03 -6.48
C ASN A 617 -13.06 9.04 -7.15
N GLY A 618 -13.59 10.23 -7.44
CA GLY A 618 -14.87 10.40 -8.15
C GLY A 618 -16.11 9.97 -7.36
N LEU A 619 -16.01 9.83 -6.04
CA LEU A 619 -17.18 9.57 -5.18
C LEU A 619 -17.99 10.86 -5.04
N THR A 620 -19.32 10.73 -5.00
CA THR A 620 -20.21 11.88 -4.82
C THR A 620 -21.25 11.65 -3.72
N ASP A 621 -21.67 12.74 -3.07
CA ASP A 621 -22.91 12.81 -2.30
C ASP A 621 -23.47 14.24 -2.37
N LEU A 622 -24.73 14.43 -2.01
CA LEU A 622 -25.37 15.74 -1.88
C LEU A 622 -26.36 15.80 -0.71
N TRP A 623 -26.60 17.00 -0.22
CA TRP A 623 -27.74 17.34 0.63
C TRP A 623 -28.44 18.59 0.09
N GLY A 624 -29.76 18.62 0.17
CA GLY A 624 -30.60 19.70 -0.38
C GLY A 624 -31.29 20.50 0.71
N TYR A 625 -31.26 21.83 0.58
CA TYR A 625 -31.88 22.79 1.49
C TYR A 625 -32.86 23.70 0.73
N THR A 626 -33.89 24.18 1.43
CA THR A 626 -34.67 25.35 1.05
C THR A 626 -34.27 26.55 1.88
N ASN A 627 -34.23 27.74 1.30
CA ASN A 627 -33.93 28.97 2.05
C ASN A 627 -35.22 29.57 2.64
N ASP A 628 -35.18 29.91 3.93
CA ASP A 628 -36.26 30.60 4.64
C ASP A 628 -36.33 32.06 4.15
N ARG A 629 -37.55 32.60 3.96
CA ARG A 629 -37.72 33.88 3.25
C ARG A 629 -37.47 35.10 4.15
N PHE A 630 -36.41 35.86 3.88
CA PHE A 630 -36.19 37.18 4.47
C PHE A 630 -35.86 38.27 3.41
N SER A 631 -36.63 39.37 3.48
CA SER A 631 -36.57 40.58 2.62
C SER A 631 -37.02 40.45 1.15
N SER A 632 -36.86 41.56 0.42
CA SER A 632 -37.48 41.92 -0.87
C SER A 632 -36.79 41.33 -2.11
N SER A 633 -37.30 41.67 -3.31
CA SER A 633 -36.55 41.51 -4.55
C SER A 633 -35.25 42.33 -4.50
N VAL A 634 -34.15 41.70 -4.89
CA VAL A 634 -32.78 42.24 -4.94
C VAL A 634 -32.09 41.67 -6.18
N THR A 635 -31.01 42.32 -6.63
CA THR A 635 -30.13 41.75 -7.66
C THR A 635 -29.01 40.96 -6.98
N HIS A 636 -28.61 39.79 -7.52
CA HIS A 636 -27.49 39.02 -6.98
C HIS A 636 -26.21 39.22 -7.80
N SER A 637 -25.08 39.35 -7.11
CA SER A 637 -23.73 39.34 -7.69
C SER A 637 -22.86 38.26 -7.03
N ASN A 638 -21.86 37.78 -7.75
CA ASN A 638 -20.84 36.85 -7.26
C ASN A 638 -19.45 37.46 -7.51
N ASN A 639 -18.69 37.66 -6.45
CA ASN A 639 -17.37 38.30 -6.48
C ASN A 639 -16.21 37.29 -6.63
N ASN A 640 -16.51 36.03 -7.00
CA ASN A 640 -15.58 34.92 -7.12
C ASN A 640 -14.91 34.52 -5.79
N THR A 641 -13.84 33.72 -5.87
CA THR A 641 -12.99 33.36 -4.74
C THR A 641 -11.91 34.42 -4.54
N ILE A 642 -11.70 34.81 -3.28
CA ILE A 642 -10.54 35.56 -2.81
C ILE A 642 -9.60 34.54 -2.16
N GLU A 643 -8.35 34.48 -2.61
CA GLU A 643 -7.32 33.67 -1.98
C GLU A 643 -6.55 34.53 -0.97
N VAL A 644 -6.33 34.00 0.24
CA VAL A 644 -5.71 34.73 1.36
C VAL A 644 -4.65 33.84 2.01
N GLU A 645 -3.47 34.39 2.22
CA GLU A 645 -2.45 33.78 3.08
C GLU A 645 -2.56 34.33 4.50
N ALA A 646 -2.41 33.46 5.49
CA ALA A 646 -2.47 33.78 6.92
C ALA A 646 -1.42 32.95 7.66
N TYR A 647 -1.09 33.32 8.90
CA TYR A 647 0.00 32.68 9.64
C TYR A 647 -0.50 32.15 10.99
N LYS A 648 0.12 31.08 11.47
CA LYS A 648 -0.24 30.39 12.72
C LYS A 648 -0.36 31.39 13.88
N ASN A 649 -1.58 31.55 14.40
CA ASN A 649 -1.97 32.47 15.48
C ASN A 649 -2.03 33.96 15.11
N GLU A 650 -1.76 34.35 13.86
CA GLU A 650 -1.77 35.75 13.41
C GLU A 650 -3.03 36.10 12.64
N LYS A 651 -3.48 37.36 12.78
CA LYS A 651 -4.67 37.87 12.12
C LYS A 651 -4.36 38.52 10.78
N VAL A 652 -5.23 38.31 9.78
CA VAL A 652 -5.09 38.91 8.44
C VAL A 652 -6.36 39.63 8.02
N ASN A 653 -6.21 40.77 7.33
CA ASN A 653 -7.31 41.53 6.76
C ASN A 653 -7.70 41.00 5.37
N VAL A 654 -8.99 40.87 5.10
CA VAL A 654 -9.51 40.43 3.79
C VAL A 654 -10.37 41.53 3.17
N ALA A 655 -9.91 42.04 2.02
CA ALA A 655 -10.59 43.07 1.24
C ALA A 655 -11.61 42.45 0.28
N LEU A 656 -12.89 42.84 0.38
CA LEU A 656 -13.99 42.21 -0.36
C LEU A 656 -14.25 42.78 -1.77
N ASN A 657 -13.55 43.86 -2.14
CA ASN A 657 -13.79 44.63 -3.38
C ASN A 657 -15.26 45.10 -3.55
N ILE A 658 -15.91 45.46 -2.45
CA ILE A 658 -17.26 46.04 -2.39
C ILE A 658 -17.18 47.33 -1.57
N GLN A 659 -17.74 48.44 -2.07
CA GLN A 659 -17.87 49.70 -1.33
C GLN A 659 -19.25 49.77 -0.64
N GLY A 660 -19.38 50.58 0.41
CA GLY A 660 -20.66 50.78 1.13
C GLY A 660 -21.09 49.62 2.04
N VAL A 661 -20.19 48.67 2.36
CA VAL A 661 -20.50 47.56 3.28
C VAL A 661 -20.52 48.04 4.74
N GLU A 662 -21.66 47.87 5.40
CA GLU A 662 -21.77 48.04 6.86
C GLU A 662 -21.66 46.68 7.56
N GLY A 663 -21.01 46.65 8.74
CA GLY A 663 -20.76 45.41 9.49
C GLY A 663 -22.00 44.66 9.99
N SER A 664 -23.17 45.31 10.05
CA SER A 664 -24.47 44.68 10.37
C SER A 664 -25.10 43.95 9.18
N ASN A 665 -24.60 44.17 7.96
CA ASN A 665 -25.25 43.75 6.72
C ASN A 665 -24.53 42.56 6.05
N ILE A 666 -23.46 42.04 6.69
CA ILE A 666 -22.61 40.94 6.20
C ILE A 666 -22.74 39.70 7.10
N GLU A 667 -22.85 38.52 6.47
CA GLU A 667 -23.09 37.24 7.15
C GLU A 667 -22.18 36.13 6.62
N PHE A 668 -21.68 35.28 7.52
CA PHE A 668 -20.65 34.27 7.21
C PHE A 668 -21.15 32.83 7.33
N ALA A 669 -20.74 31.99 6.38
CA ALA A 669 -20.68 30.53 6.52
C ALA A 669 -19.21 30.14 6.66
N GLY A 670 -18.82 29.51 7.77
CA GLY A 670 -17.40 29.33 8.10
C GLY A 670 -16.90 30.47 8.99
N PRO A 671 -15.60 30.49 9.33
CA PRO A 671 -14.62 29.42 9.15
C PRO A 671 -14.86 28.16 10.01
N ASN A 672 -13.97 27.17 9.90
CA ASN A 672 -13.94 25.98 10.77
C ASN A 672 -12.77 26.00 11.75
N HIS A 673 -11.63 26.56 11.33
CA HIS A 673 -10.35 26.55 12.01
C HIS A 673 -9.87 27.98 12.35
N GLY A 674 -10.80 28.91 12.50
CA GLY A 674 -10.56 30.29 12.94
C GLY A 674 -11.85 31.02 13.32
N SER A 675 -11.80 32.35 13.32
CA SER A 675 -12.94 33.27 13.42
C SER A 675 -12.81 34.41 12.40
N VAL A 676 -13.94 35.05 12.07
CA VAL A 676 -14.00 36.23 11.19
C VAL A 676 -14.85 37.31 11.84
N THR A 677 -14.40 38.56 11.76
CA THR A 677 -15.13 39.76 12.20
C THR A 677 -15.03 40.88 11.17
N TRP A 678 -15.98 41.82 11.19
CA TRP A 678 -15.88 43.08 10.45
C TRP A 678 -15.19 44.13 11.33
N ASN A 679 -14.09 44.72 10.88
CA ASN A 679 -13.30 45.67 11.67
C ASN A 679 -13.71 47.15 11.47
N GLY A 680 -14.60 47.43 10.51
CA GLY A 680 -15.02 48.77 10.12
C GLY A 680 -14.78 49.06 8.63
N THR A 681 -13.71 48.51 8.06
CA THR A 681 -13.29 48.76 6.65
C THR A 681 -13.01 47.47 5.87
N SER A 682 -12.62 46.39 6.54
CA SER A 682 -12.41 45.07 5.96
C SER A 682 -12.95 43.96 6.88
N LEU A 683 -12.87 42.73 6.40
CA LEU A 683 -12.88 41.58 7.30
C LEU A 683 -11.51 41.42 7.96
N GLU A 684 -11.51 40.81 9.14
CA GLU A 684 -10.35 40.31 9.85
C GLU A 684 -10.57 38.82 10.11
N TYR A 685 -9.68 37.96 9.62
CA TYR A 685 -9.64 36.52 9.90
C TYR A 685 -8.57 36.23 10.94
N ILE A 686 -8.87 35.35 11.90
CA ILE A 686 -7.94 34.90 12.94
C ILE A 686 -7.96 33.35 12.98
N PRO A 687 -6.86 32.64 12.70
CA PRO A 687 -6.80 31.19 12.82
C PRO A 687 -6.83 30.75 14.29
N ASN A 688 -7.37 29.56 14.53
CA ASN A 688 -7.37 28.91 15.83
C ASN A 688 -5.94 28.59 16.28
N ASN A 689 -5.67 28.70 17.58
CA ASN A 689 -4.36 28.50 18.16
C ASN A 689 -3.72 27.16 17.72
N GLY A 690 -2.57 27.24 17.05
CA GLY A 690 -1.79 26.10 16.57
C GLY A 690 -2.34 25.43 15.30
N PHE A 691 -3.29 26.03 14.58
CA PHE A 691 -3.74 25.53 13.29
C PHE A 691 -2.81 25.96 12.14
N THR A 692 -2.55 25.02 11.22
CA THR A 692 -1.85 25.22 9.94
C THR A 692 -2.52 24.37 8.87
N GLY A 693 -2.58 24.86 7.63
CA GLY A 693 -3.25 24.21 6.50
C GLY A 693 -4.38 25.06 5.92
N VAL A 694 -5.23 24.43 5.10
CA VAL A 694 -6.33 25.11 4.42
C VAL A 694 -7.56 25.23 5.32
N ASP A 695 -8.09 26.43 5.43
CA ASP A 695 -9.45 26.71 5.90
C ASP A 695 -10.17 27.63 4.89
N GLY A 696 -11.37 28.09 5.21
CA GLY A 696 -12.07 29.07 4.38
C GLY A 696 -13.39 29.49 4.99
N PHE A 697 -14.00 30.51 4.39
CA PHE A 697 -15.36 30.96 4.70
C PHE A 697 -16.02 31.57 3.48
N ALA A 698 -17.34 31.45 3.37
CA ALA A 698 -18.14 32.20 2.41
C ALA A 698 -18.87 33.34 3.11
N TYR A 699 -19.12 34.42 2.39
CA TYR A 699 -19.87 35.57 2.88
C TYR A 699 -21.01 35.93 1.91
N TRP A 700 -22.04 36.58 2.45
CA TRP A 700 -22.88 37.47 1.66
C TRP A 700 -23.03 38.82 2.35
N THR A 701 -23.20 39.89 1.57
CA THR A 701 -23.52 41.23 2.09
C THR A 701 -24.51 41.95 1.18
N ARG A 702 -25.23 42.96 1.70
CA ARG A 702 -26.19 43.78 0.93
C ARG A 702 -25.77 45.24 0.93
N VAL A 703 -25.73 45.84 -0.27
CA VAL A 703 -25.51 47.27 -0.52
C VAL A 703 -26.48 47.69 -1.64
N ASP A 704 -27.22 48.78 -1.45
CA ASP A 704 -28.10 49.41 -2.46
C ASP A 704 -28.95 48.42 -3.30
N ASP A 705 -29.68 47.54 -2.60
CA ASP A 705 -30.53 46.47 -3.17
C ASP A 705 -29.82 45.44 -4.08
N VAL A 706 -28.48 45.41 -4.06
CA VAL A 706 -27.65 44.31 -4.56
C VAL A 706 -27.16 43.44 -3.40
N VAL A 707 -27.27 42.12 -3.57
CA VAL A 707 -26.72 41.12 -2.66
C VAL A 707 -25.48 40.50 -3.31
N TYR A 708 -24.32 40.80 -2.71
CA TYR A 708 -23.04 40.26 -3.12
C TYR A 708 -22.77 38.95 -2.38
N THR A 709 -22.28 37.94 -3.09
CA THR A 709 -21.83 36.66 -2.55
C THR A 709 -20.36 36.44 -2.93
N GLY A 710 -19.60 35.76 -2.07
CA GLY A 710 -18.21 35.41 -2.37
C GLY A 710 -17.65 34.35 -1.44
N TYR A 711 -16.47 33.84 -1.78
CA TYR A 711 -15.75 32.84 -0.99
C TYR A 711 -14.33 33.34 -0.69
N VAL A 712 -13.79 32.93 0.45
CA VAL A 712 -12.42 33.19 0.87
C VAL A 712 -11.77 31.84 1.17
N GLU A 713 -10.76 31.45 0.39
CA GLU A 713 -9.88 30.33 0.73
C GLU A 713 -8.69 30.87 1.53
N VAL A 714 -8.41 30.28 2.69
CA VAL A 714 -7.34 30.72 3.57
C VAL A 714 -6.27 29.63 3.69
N SER A 715 -5.07 29.93 3.23
CA SER A 715 -3.88 29.11 3.46
C SER A 715 -3.19 29.58 4.73
N VAL A 716 -3.31 28.83 5.82
CA VAL A 716 -2.63 29.14 7.10
C VAL A 716 -1.25 28.47 7.11
N LEU A 717 -0.21 29.26 6.86
CA LEU A 717 1.18 28.83 6.94
C LEU A 717 1.71 28.90 8.38
N ASP A 718 2.91 28.36 8.60
CA ASP A 718 3.46 28.19 9.95
C ASP A 718 3.97 29.53 10.53
N GLU A 719 4.56 30.42 9.72
CA GLU A 719 5.20 31.69 10.14
C GLU A 719 5.05 32.73 9.00
N ALA A 720 5.12 34.03 9.32
CA ALA A 720 4.82 35.11 8.36
C ALA A 720 6.02 35.55 7.49
N PRO A 721 5.81 35.98 6.24
CA PRO A 721 6.76 36.81 5.51
C PRO A 721 6.76 38.20 6.17
N VAL A 722 7.94 38.65 6.57
CA VAL A 722 8.08 39.84 7.41
C VAL A 722 8.26 41.10 6.53
N VAL A 723 7.87 42.27 7.04
CA VAL A 723 8.07 43.54 6.32
C VAL A 723 9.56 43.85 6.31
N ASP A 724 10.17 43.64 5.17
CA ASP A 724 11.61 43.70 4.99
C ASP A 724 12.06 45.10 4.57
N VAL A 725 12.81 45.75 5.46
CA VAL A 725 13.47 47.04 5.24
C VAL A 725 14.92 46.80 4.88
N SER A 726 15.37 47.50 3.84
CA SER A 726 16.75 47.55 3.38
C SER A 726 17.15 48.99 3.14
N VAL A 727 18.33 49.37 3.64
CA VAL A 727 18.99 50.57 3.10
C VAL A 727 19.80 50.16 1.88
N SER A 728 19.71 50.97 0.84
CA SER A 728 20.52 50.88 -0.38
C SER A 728 21.23 52.21 -0.58
N VAL A 729 22.44 52.18 -1.11
CA VAL A 729 23.09 53.39 -1.61
C VAL A 729 22.44 53.83 -2.92
N ILE A 730 22.37 55.14 -3.15
CA ILE A 730 21.99 55.76 -4.44
C ILE A 730 23.21 56.41 -5.08
N ASP A 731 24.02 57.09 -4.27
CA ASP A 731 25.32 57.61 -4.66
C ASP A 731 26.35 57.23 -3.61
N SER A 732 27.35 56.43 -3.99
CA SER A 732 28.26 55.68 -3.10
C SER A 732 29.59 56.36 -2.84
N GLU A 733 29.96 57.30 -3.68
CA GLU A 733 31.23 57.99 -3.67
C GLU A 733 30.94 59.47 -3.47
N ALA A 734 31.39 60.02 -2.35
CA ALA A 734 31.32 61.44 -2.06
C ALA A 734 32.75 61.98 -2.11
N ALA A 735 33.11 62.72 -3.16
CA ALA A 735 34.50 63.14 -3.36
C ALA A 735 34.84 64.41 -2.55
N GLU A 736 36.05 64.44 -1.98
CA GLU A 736 36.63 65.65 -1.43
C GLU A 736 37.04 66.63 -2.54
N ASP A 737 37.57 66.09 -3.65
CA ASP A 737 37.73 66.84 -4.91
C ASP A 737 36.36 67.30 -5.46
N GLU A 738 36.29 68.57 -5.86
CA GLU A 738 35.09 69.37 -6.19
C GLU A 738 33.88 69.30 -5.21
N THR A 739 33.96 68.58 -4.07
CA THR A 739 32.93 68.40 -3.02
C THR A 739 31.60 67.75 -3.48
N ASP A 740 31.65 66.49 -3.91
CA ASP A 740 30.46 65.73 -4.33
C ASP A 740 29.65 65.12 -3.15
N VAL A 741 28.36 64.83 -3.36
CA VAL A 741 27.40 64.54 -2.29
C VAL A 741 26.77 63.15 -2.36
N GLY A 742 27.32 62.22 -1.56
CA GLY A 742 26.79 60.87 -1.41
C GLY A 742 25.35 60.80 -0.89
N SER A 743 24.62 59.75 -1.27
CA SER A 743 23.23 59.56 -0.84
C SER A 743 22.78 58.10 -0.66
N TRP A 744 21.95 57.84 0.35
CA TRP A 744 21.23 56.59 0.54
C TRP A 744 19.74 56.73 0.19
N ARG A 745 19.12 55.58 -0.09
CA ARG A 745 17.68 55.37 -0.12
C ARG A 745 17.32 54.26 0.86
N VAL A 746 16.58 54.58 1.91
CA VAL A 746 15.99 53.58 2.80
C VAL A 746 14.71 53.08 2.15
N THR A 747 14.66 51.80 1.81
CA THR A 747 13.59 51.13 1.09
C THR A 747 12.89 50.12 2.00
N ARG A 748 11.58 49.94 1.81
CA ARG A 748 10.77 48.89 2.42
C ARG A 748 10.03 48.07 1.37
N THR A 749 9.90 46.78 1.63
CA THR A 749 9.10 45.85 0.84
C THR A 749 7.88 45.37 1.65
N GLY A 750 6.99 44.59 1.03
CA GLY A 750 5.73 44.20 1.67
C GLY A 750 4.70 45.33 1.71
N ASN A 751 4.10 45.60 2.87
CA ASN A 751 2.92 46.47 2.97
C ASN A 751 3.28 47.97 3.05
N LEU A 752 2.77 48.74 2.08
CA LEU A 752 3.01 50.19 1.93
C LEU A 752 1.87 51.09 2.46
N SER A 753 0.75 50.53 2.95
CA SER A 753 -0.49 51.28 3.21
C SER A 753 -0.41 52.33 4.32
N SER A 754 0.56 52.20 5.22
CA SER A 754 0.78 53.07 6.39
C SER A 754 2.19 53.67 6.32
N PRO A 755 2.47 54.81 6.98
CA PRO A 755 3.84 55.30 7.08
C PRO A 755 4.65 54.38 8.00
N LEU A 756 5.95 54.21 7.71
CA LEU A 756 6.86 53.39 8.52
C LEU A 756 7.89 54.29 9.20
N GLN A 757 8.01 54.18 10.52
CA GLN A 757 9.11 54.78 11.27
C GLN A 757 10.26 53.78 11.33
N VAL A 758 11.45 54.21 10.93
CA VAL A 758 12.65 53.37 10.82
C VAL A 758 13.74 53.98 11.69
N ASN A 759 14.17 53.24 12.71
CA ASN A 759 15.28 53.64 13.55
C ASN A 759 16.60 53.39 12.82
N PHE A 760 17.56 54.30 12.97
CA PHE A 760 18.91 54.15 12.45
C PHE A 760 19.94 54.77 13.41
N SER A 761 21.19 54.39 13.23
CA SER A 761 22.38 55.02 13.80
C SER A 761 23.41 55.19 12.69
N LEU A 762 24.08 56.34 12.65
CA LEU A 762 25.32 56.45 11.87
C LEU A 762 26.45 55.80 12.67
N ILE A 763 27.26 55.02 11.98
CA ILE A 763 28.55 54.47 12.42
C ILE A 763 29.50 54.57 11.21
N GLY A 764 30.80 54.36 11.40
CA GLY A 764 31.76 54.56 10.32
C GLY A 764 33.19 54.59 10.83
N THR A 765 34.13 54.90 9.94
CA THR A 765 35.41 55.51 10.31
C THR A 765 35.22 57.03 10.44
N ALA A 766 34.55 57.62 9.44
CA ALA A 766 34.16 59.02 9.38
C ALA A 766 33.39 59.52 10.60
N THR A 767 33.90 60.60 11.19
CA THR A 767 33.35 61.32 12.34
C THR A 767 32.50 62.49 11.85
N GLN A 768 31.20 62.43 12.16
CA GLN A 768 30.26 63.49 11.80
C GLN A 768 30.69 64.85 12.38
N ASP A 769 30.57 65.89 11.58
CA ASP A 769 30.98 67.28 11.84
C ASP A 769 32.51 67.50 11.96
N GLN A 770 33.32 66.46 11.71
CA GLN A 770 34.74 66.60 11.35
C GLN A 770 34.96 66.35 9.86
N ASP A 771 34.42 65.25 9.36
CA ASP A 771 34.78 64.69 8.05
C ASP A 771 33.56 64.69 7.07
N TYR A 772 32.33 64.78 7.60
CA TYR A 772 31.10 64.99 6.82
C TYR A 772 29.93 65.61 7.61
N THR A 773 28.87 66.03 6.92
CA THR A 773 27.57 66.43 7.51
C THR A 773 26.37 65.69 6.88
N ILE A 774 25.19 65.65 7.53
CA ILE A 774 24.00 64.87 7.08
C ILE A 774 22.67 65.67 7.14
N ASN A 775 21.73 65.35 6.25
CA ASN A 775 20.45 66.07 6.09
C ASN A 775 19.24 65.59 6.94
N THR A 776 19.37 64.57 7.81
CA THR A 776 18.23 63.98 8.54
C THR A 776 18.60 63.43 9.93
N LEU A 777 17.59 63.06 10.73
CA LEU A 777 17.74 62.52 12.09
C LEU A 777 16.86 61.28 12.32
N ALA A 778 17.24 60.42 13.27
CA ALA A 778 16.47 59.24 13.66
C ALA A 778 15.32 59.58 14.65
N PRO A 779 14.15 58.93 14.55
CA PRO A 779 13.73 57.97 13.53
C PRO A 779 13.38 58.62 12.19
N LEU A 780 13.83 58.00 11.10
CA LEU A 780 13.45 58.35 9.74
C LEU A 780 12.02 57.89 9.46
N VAL A 781 11.26 58.62 8.65
CA VAL A 781 9.85 58.28 8.34
C VAL A 781 9.66 58.09 6.84
N ILE A 782 9.37 56.86 6.41
CA ILE A 782 8.91 56.56 5.05
C ILE A 782 7.39 56.84 4.98
N PRO A 783 6.91 57.77 4.14
CA PRO A 783 5.49 58.12 4.08
C PRO A 783 4.58 56.97 3.62
N ALA A 784 3.28 57.07 3.96
CA ALA A 784 2.26 56.14 3.47
C ALA A 784 2.19 56.20 1.93
N GLY A 785 2.10 55.04 1.28
CA GLY A 785 2.10 54.93 -0.18
C GLY A 785 3.47 55.08 -0.84
N GLN A 786 4.53 55.45 -0.11
CA GLN A 786 5.91 55.39 -0.58
C GLN A 786 6.62 54.14 -0.06
N ASN A 787 7.40 53.51 -0.92
CA ASN A 787 8.28 52.38 -0.60
C ASN A 787 9.68 52.82 -0.18
N SER A 788 10.05 54.09 -0.30
CA SER A 788 11.40 54.55 0.04
C SER A 788 11.46 56.05 0.39
N ILE A 789 12.58 56.47 0.99
CA ILE A 789 12.96 57.88 1.21
C ILE A 789 14.49 58.02 1.14
N ASP A 790 14.97 59.19 0.73
CA ASP A 790 16.40 59.45 0.49
C ASP A 790 17.03 60.28 1.61
N VAL A 791 18.33 60.05 1.85
CA VAL A 791 19.15 60.68 2.89
C VAL A 791 20.51 61.01 2.30
N LEU A 792 21.06 62.21 2.56
CA LEU A 792 22.26 62.72 1.88
C LEU A 792 23.32 63.22 2.87
N ILE A 793 24.59 63.10 2.46
CA ILE A 793 25.78 63.62 3.18
C ILE A 793 26.66 64.51 2.30
N THR A 794 27.67 65.16 2.90
CA THR A 794 28.62 66.06 2.22
C THR A 794 30.01 66.02 2.90
N PRO A 795 31.13 65.73 2.18
CA PRO A 795 32.51 65.60 2.70
C PRO A 795 33.28 66.89 3.05
N ILE A 796 34.53 66.70 3.52
CA ILE A 796 35.51 67.72 3.95
C ILE A 796 36.94 67.21 3.63
N ASP A 797 37.79 68.02 2.96
CA ASP A 797 39.07 67.67 2.27
C ASP A 797 40.38 67.80 3.12
N ASP A 798 41.24 66.75 3.20
CA ASP A 798 42.63 66.87 3.72
C ASP A 798 43.79 66.08 3.02
N GLN A 799 44.75 65.44 3.74
CA GLN A 799 46.16 65.25 3.25
C GLN A 799 47.02 64.15 3.96
N ILE A 800 46.63 62.87 4.00
CA ILE A 800 47.51 61.75 4.41
C ILE A 800 47.37 60.55 3.47
N SER A 801 48.31 60.40 2.52
CA SER A 801 48.33 59.30 1.55
C SER A 801 47.92 57.92 2.06
N GLY A 802 46.82 57.38 1.53
CA GLY A 802 46.19 56.18 2.05
C GLY A 802 45.22 56.46 3.20
N GLU A 803 44.62 57.64 3.23
CA GLU A 803 43.45 57.96 4.06
C GLU A 803 42.35 56.96 3.66
N GLU A 804 41.84 56.18 4.62
CA GLU A 804 41.07 54.95 4.33
C GLU A 804 39.61 55.25 3.91
N GLU A 805 39.41 55.78 2.69
CA GLU A 805 38.13 55.91 1.97
C GLU A 805 36.93 56.19 2.90
N GLU A 806 37.01 57.33 3.60
CA GLU A 806 36.38 57.58 4.90
C GLU A 806 34.87 57.20 4.93
N THR A 807 34.56 56.11 5.63
CA THR A 807 33.26 55.46 5.50
C THR A 807 32.20 56.06 6.42
N VAL A 808 31.12 56.60 5.85
CA VAL A 808 29.87 56.80 6.59
C VAL A 808 28.95 55.61 6.34
N LYS A 809 28.49 54.95 7.41
CA LYS A 809 27.60 53.79 7.33
C LYS A 809 26.27 54.05 8.03
N PHE A 810 25.22 54.11 7.23
CA PHE A 810 23.85 54.24 7.68
C PHE A 810 23.35 52.86 8.16
N LYS A 811 23.38 52.65 9.49
CA LYS A 811 22.93 51.38 10.09
C LYS A 811 21.48 51.48 10.55
N LEU A 812 20.59 50.74 9.89
CA LEU A 812 19.24 50.47 10.35
C LEU A 812 19.27 49.64 11.64
N LEU A 813 18.38 49.99 12.57
CA LEU A 813 18.20 49.29 13.84
C LEU A 813 16.89 48.49 13.81
N GLU A 814 16.85 47.36 14.51
CA GLU A 814 15.62 46.58 14.71
C GLU A 814 14.52 47.45 15.33
N GLY A 815 13.28 47.25 14.89
CA GLY A 815 12.13 48.03 15.31
C GLY A 815 10.84 47.22 15.29
N GLU A 816 9.77 47.78 15.87
CA GLU A 816 8.48 47.11 15.90
C GLU A 816 7.80 47.20 14.52
N GLY A 817 7.53 46.04 13.90
CA GLY A 817 6.81 45.94 12.63
C GLY A 817 7.68 45.82 11.37
N TYR A 818 9.00 45.65 11.48
CA TYR A 818 9.86 45.31 10.34
C TYR A 818 11.05 44.41 10.73
N THR A 819 11.49 43.57 9.79
CA THR A 819 12.82 42.97 9.78
C THR A 819 13.78 43.83 8.98
N VAL A 820 15.05 43.70 9.31
CA VAL A 820 16.14 44.39 8.62
C VAL A 820 16.92 43.35 7.83
N ILE A 821 16.67 43.27 6.51
CA ILE A 821 17.39 42.32 5.62
C ILE A 821 18.66 42.89 5.04
N ASN A 822 18.74 44.21 4.80
CA ASN A 822 20.01 44.89 4.65
C ASN A 822 20.11 46.02 5.66
N ALA A 823 20.91 45.79 6.71
CA ALA A 823 21.03 46.68 7.84
C ALA A 823 21.95 47.87 7.59
N GLU A 824 22.88 47.76 6.66
CA GLU A 824 23.99 48.69 6.54
C GLU A 824 24.20 49.03 5.07
N ALA A 825 24.19 50.33 4.77
CA ALA A 825 24.68 50.86 3.51
C ALA A 825 25.77 51.88 3.83
N THR A 826 26.84 51.84 3.06
CA THR A 826 28.04 52.66 3.27
C THR A 826 28.17 53.64 2.12
N ILE A 827 28.44 54.90 2.41
CA ILE A 827 29.02 55.85 1.47
C ILE A 827 30.51 55.94 1.84
N ILE A 828 31.34 55.93 0.81
CA ILE A 828 32.77 56.16 0.88
C ILE A 828 33.00 57.65 0.59
N ILE A 829 33.92 58.24 1.35
CA ILE A 829 34.48 59.56 1.05
C ILE A 829 35.83 59.33 0.35
N LEU A 830 36.11 60.02 -0.77
CA LEU A 830 37.30 59.75 -1.61
C LEU A 830 38.43 60.78 -1.40
N ASP A 831 39.59 60.26 -0.97
CA ASP A 831 40.93 60.91 -0.88
C ASP A 831 41.60 61.05 -2.28
N ASN A 832 42.67 61.84 -2.37
CA ASN A 832 43.39 62.20 -3.59
C ASN A 832 44.90 61.84 -3.64
N ASP A 833 45.50 61.20 -2.61
CA ASP A 833 46.91 60.74 -2.64
C ASP A 833 47.08 59.24 -3.05
N GLU A 834 48.16 58.89 -3.76
CA GLU A 834 48.24 57.64 -4.55
C GLU A 834 48.80 56.38 -3.83
N PRO A 835 48.19 55.18 -3.95
CA PRO A 835 48.42 54.04 -3.04
C PRO A 835 49.27 52.88 -3.61
N LEU A 836 49.30 51.75 -2.88
CA LEU A 836 49.79 50.45 -3.34
C LEU A 836 49.00 49.93 -4.58
N SER A 837 49.57 49.00 -5.36
CA SER A 837 48.92 48.36 -6.52
C SER A 837 49.32 46.88 -6.71
N MET A 838 48.54 46.10 -7.47
CA MET A 838 48.78 44.66 -7.70
C MET A 838 48.42 44.16 -9.11
N LEU A 839 49.05 43.06 -9.54
CA LEU A 839 48.79 42.38 -10.82
C LEU A 839 48.79 40.85 -10.68
N PHE A 840 47.91 40.16 -11.41
CA PHE A 840 47.93 38.69 -11.54
C PHE A 840 49.12 38.20 -12.39
N SER A 841 49.85 37.20 -11.89
CA SER A 841 51.09 36.71 -12.52
C SER A 841 50.97 35.33 -13.17
N ALA A 842 49.95 34.54 -12.81
CA ALA A 842 49.77 33.16 -13.29
C ALA A 842 48.36 32.83 -13.83
N LEU A 843 47.34 33.67 -13.58
CA LEU A 843 45.96 33.44 -14.00
C LEU A 843 45.54 34.52 -14.99
N ASN A 844 45.14 34.11 -16.20
CA ASN A 844 44.73 35.01 -17.27
C ASN A 844 43.21 34.92 -17.50
N PRO A 845 42.52 36.03 -17.81
CA PRO A 845 41.11 36.00 -18.20
C PRO A 845 40.80 35.02 -19.33
N GLY A 846 39.60 34.44 -19.31
CA GLY A 846 39.17 33.44 -20.31
C GLY A 846 39.73 32.02 -20.10
N SER A 847 40.57 31.79 -19.08
CA SER A 847 41.13 30.46 -18.78
C SER A 847 40.03 29.46 -18.40
N THR A 848 40.16 28.20 -18.85
CA THR A 848 39.13 27.17 -18.64
C THR A 848 39.58 26.07 -17.68
N PHE A 849 38.75 25.79 -16.67
CA PHE A 849 38.96 24.78 -15.62
C PHE A 849 37.69 23.91 -15.45
N LYS A 850 37.69 22.98 -14.50
CA LYS A 850 36.55 22.11 -14.18
C LYS A 850 36.12 22.23 -12.73
N GLU A 851 34.85 21.92 -12.49
CA GLU A 851 34.26 21.74 -11.16
C GLU A 851 35.12 20.76 -10.31
N GLY A 852 35.82 21.28 -9.30
CA GLY A 852 36.77 20.56 -8.44
C GLY A 852 38.27 20.85 -8.68
N ASP A 853 38.64 21.63 -9.70
CA ASP A 853 40.04 21.99 -9.97
C ASP A 853 40.56 23.10 -9.02
N GLY A 854 41.85 23.03 -8.70
CA GLY A 854 42.58 24.10 -7.99
C GLY A 854 43.12 25.14 -8.99
N ILE A 855 42.62 26.36 -8.90
CA ILE A 855 43.03 27.51 -9.71
C ILE A 855 44.11 28.28 -8.95
N ASN A 856 45.29 28.43 -9.57
CA ASN A 856 46.40 29.15 -8.96
C ASN A 856 46.22 30.67 -9.12
N VAL A 857 46.00 31.37 -8.01
CA VAL A 857 45.89 32.82 -7.90
C VAL A 857 47.21 33.35 -7.33
N SER A 858 48.14 33.67 -8.20
CA SER A 858 49.41 34.35 -7.85
C SER A 858 49.34 35.81 -8.28
N VAL A 859 49.83 36.71 -7.43
CA VAL A 859 49.90 38.16 -7.68
C VAL A 859 51.28 38.74 -7.34
N ASP A 860 51.68 39.75 -8.10
CA ASP A 860 52.82 40.64 -7.86
C ASP A 860 52.32 42.01 -7.34
N LEU A 861 53.08 42.68 -6.48
CA LEU A 861 52.78 43.98 -5.86
C LEU A 861 53.73 45.07 -6.38
N LEU A 862 53.21 46.29 -6.54
CA LEU A 862 53.95 47.47 -7.02
C LEU A 862 53.45 48.74 -6.31
N GLY A 863 54.31 49.72 -6.03
CA GLY A 863 53.95 50.95 -5.31
C GLY A 863 54.43 50.92 -3.87
N THR A 864 53.74 51.62 -2.96
CA THR A 864 54.18 51.78 -1.56
C THR A 864 53.87 50.52 -0.74
N LEU A 865 54.78 49.53 -0.80
CA LEU A 865 54.58 48.19 -0.22
C LEU A 865 54.29 48.18 1.29
N THR A 866 54.74 49.21 2.02
CA THR A 866 54.48 49.38 3.45
C THR A 866 53.03 49.68 3.77
N ASP A 867 52.23 50.04 2.79
CA ASP A 867 50.85 50.50 3.01
C ASP A 867 49.90 49.31 3.00
N ALA A 868 50.42 48.08 2.96
CA ALA A 868 49.74 46.88 3.43
C ALA A 868 50.55 46.14 4.52
N ASP A 869 49.87 45.40 5.39
CA ASP A 869 50.41 44.31 6.22
C ASP A 869 49.61 43.01 6.04
N GLU A 870 48.63 42.97 5.12
CA GLU A 870 47.78 41.82 4.84
C GLU A 870 47.23 41.83 3.40
N LEU A 871 47.26 40.69 2.70
CA LEU A 871 46.50 40.48 1.47
C LEU A 871 45.31 39.56 1.76
N LYS A 872 44.16 39.82 1.12
CA LYS A 872 43.04 38.88 1.08
C LYS A 872 42.74 38.50 -0.38
N PHE A 873 42.62 37.21 -0.66
CA PHE A 873 42.31 36.69 -1.99
C PHE A 873 40.82 36.40 -2.07
N LEU A 874 40.16 36.84 -3.13
CA LEU A 874 38.72 36.73 -3.34
C LEU A 874 38.35 36.05 -4.66
N VAL A 875 37.09 35.62 -4.75
CA VAL A 875 36.50 35.03 -5.95
C VAL A 875 34.98 35.23 -5.97
N LYS A 876 34.43 35.55 -7.13
CA LYS A 876 33.01 35.44 -7.45
C LYS A 876 32.76 34.45 -8.58
N LYS A 877 31.50 34.06 -8.76
CA LYS A 877 31.01 33.19 -9.83
C LYS A 877 29.89 33.89 -10.59
N ASP A 878 29.98 33.93 -11.91
CA ASP A 878 29.05 34.65 -12.77
C ASP A 878 28.84 36.10 -12.26
N ASP A 879 27.60 36.49 -11.98
CA ASP A 879 27.23 37.82 -11.44
C ASP A 879 27.08 37.84 -9.90
N GLU A 880 27.52 36.80 -9.18
CA GLU A 880 27.53 36.73 -7.70
C GLU A 880 28.54 37.73 -7.07
N GLU A 881 28.57 37.86 -5.74
CA GLU A 881 29.53 38.73 -5.04
C GLU A 881 30.89 38.04 -4.77
N PHE A 882 31.94 38.84 -4.56
CA PHE A 882 33.29 38.36 -4.28
C PHE A 882 33.44 37.87 -2.83
N LEU A 883 33.60 36.57 -2.65
CA LEU A 883 33.91 35.96 -1.35
C LEU A 883 35.42 36.00 -1.08
N VAL A 884 35.83 36.47 0.10
CA VAL A 884 37.19 36.24 0.62
C VAL A 884 37.40 34.76 0.89
N VAL A 885 38.47 34.21 0.30
CA VAL A 885 38.83 32.79 0.35
C VAL A 885 40.24 32.52 0.87
N HIS A 886 41.10 33.55 0.95
CA HIS A 886 42.36 33.49 1.70
C HIS A 886 42.72 34.85 2.30
N THR A 887 43.59 34.83 3.31
CA THR A 887 44.17 35.97 3.99
C THR A 887 45.62 35.62 4.36
N VAL A 888 46.58 36.51 4.11
CA VAL A 888 47.99 36.32 4.44
C VAL A 888 48.66 37.65 4.73
N ASN A 889 49.37 37.77 5.85
CA ASN A 889 50.10 39.00 6.18
C ASN A 889 51.24 39.27 5.19
N THR A 890 51.32 40.48 4.64
CA THR A 890 52.48 40.90 3.85
C THR A 890 53.70 41.07 4.76
N ASN A 891 54.88 40.86 4.18
CA ASN A 891 56.16 40.94 4.87
C ASN A 891 57.20 41.66 4.00
N ASP A 892 56.75 42.74 3.35
CA ASP A 892 57.47 43.54 2.36
C ASP A 892 57.97 42.75 1.12
N ALA A 893 57.54 41.49 0.95
CA ALA A 893 57.78 40.72 -0.27
C ALA A 893 56.87 41.19 -1.41
N GLU A 894 57.35 41.09 -2.64
CA GLU A 894 56.69 41.59 -3.85
C GLU A 894 55.73 40.58 -4.51
N HIS A 895 55.66 39.31 -4.05
CA HIS A 895 54.90 38.25 -4.72
C HIS A 895 54.24 37.26 -3.74
N TYR A 896 52.96 36.97 -3.94
CA TYR A 896 52.17 36.05 -3.10
C TYR A 896 51.31 35.10 -3.94
N THR A 897 51.07 33.90 -3.42
CA THR A 897 50.38 32.82 -4.13
C THR A 897 49.36 32.11 -3.25
N TYR A 898 48.12 32.03 -3.73
CA TYR A 898 47.04 31.23 -3.17
C TYR A 898 46.47 30.27 -4.24
N ASN A 899 45.94 29.12 -3.83
CA ASN A 899 45.30 28.17 -4.76
C ASN A 899 43.85 27.94 -4.32
N TYR A 900 42.90 28.49 -5.07
CA TYR A 900 41.47 28.36 -4.78
C TYR A 900 40.87 27.15 -5.49
N THR A 901 40.00 26.39 -4.81
CA THR A 901 39.28 25.26 -5.44
C THR A 901 37.87 25.68 -5.84
N VAL A 902 37.58 25.72 -7.14
CA VAL A 902 36.22 25.94 -7.65
C VAL A 902 35.38 24.68 -7.49
N ASN A 903 34.15 24.80 -6.97
CA ASN A 903 33.31 23.63 -6.63
C ASN A 903 31.97 23.57 -7.39
N GLU A 904 31.69 24.53 -8.26
CA GLU A 904 30.49 24.61 -9.10
C GLU A 904 30.87 25.05 -10.53
N PRO A 905 30.04 24.78 -11.54
CA PRO A 905 30.25 25.31 -12.90
C PRO A 905 29.63 26.69 -13.06
N GLY A 906 30.26 27.52 -13.89
CA GLY A 906 29.94 28.94 -14.09
C GLY A 906 31.14 29.69 -14.67
N ILE A 907 31.04 31.00 -14.81
CA ILE A 907 32.11 31.88 -15.29
C ILE A 907 32.68 32.65 -14.10
N PHE A 908 33.78 32.18 -13.52
CA PHE A 908 34.35 32.75 -12.31
C PHE A 908 35.16 34.03 -12.59
N THR A 909 35.26 34.89 -11.58
CA THR A 909 36.15 36.04 -11.57
C THR A 909 36.93 36.04 -10.27
N PHE A 910 38.25 36.08 -10.35
CA PHE A 910 39.15 36.12 -9.20
C PHE A 910 39.57 37.55 -8.92
N LYS A 911 39.85 37.83 -7.65
CA LYS A 911 40.36 39.11 -7.19
C LYS A 911 41.39 38.89 -6.08
N VAL A 912 42.32 39.82 -5.88
CA VAL A 912 43.11 39.92 -4.64
C VAL A 912 43.09 41.37 -4.17
N ILE A 913 42.91 41.59 -2.87
CA ILE A 913 43.03 42.89 -2.20
C ILE A 913 44.26 42.92 -1.29
N ALA A 914 44.87 44.10 -1.11
CA ALA A 914 45.87 44.41 -0.11
C ALA A 914 45.30 45.36 0.94
N GLN A 915 45.80 45.28 2.17
CA GLN A 915 45.18 45.80 3.38
C GLN A 915 46.20 46.16 4.48
N LYS A 916 45.94 47.20 5.29
CA LYS A 916 46.78 47.63 6.44
C LYS A 916 46.03 47.54 7.76
N ASN A 917 46.62 46.95 8.79
CA ASN A 917 46.02 46.63 10.09
C ASN A 917 44.63 45.93 10.03
N GLY A 918 44.18 45.50 8.84
CA GLY A 918 42.85 44.95 8.56
C GLY A 918 42.01 45.69 7.52
N THR A 919 42.24 46.98 7.23
CA THR A 919 41.45 47.81 6.29
C THR A 919 42.00 47.79 4.87
N PHE A 920 41.17 48.10 3.86
CA PHE A 920 41.48 47.98 2.43
C PHE A 920 42.40 49.09 1.89
N VAL A 921 43.22 48.75 0.88
CA VAL A 921 44.27 49.63 0.31
C VAL A 921 44.31 49.55 -1.22
N THR A 922 44.24 48.36 -1.83
CA THR A 922 44.27 48.22 -3.31
C THR A 922 43.84 46.83 -3.78
N GLU A 923 43.41 46.67 -5.03
CA GLU A 923 43.00 45.38 -5.60
C GLU A 923 43.44 45.10 -7.04
N THR A 924 43.30 43.85 -7.45
CA THR A 924 43.54 43.38 -8.83
C THR A 924 42.55 42.26 -9.18
N ILE A 925 42.17 42.09 -10.46
CA ILE A 925 41.08 41.20 -10.91
C ILE A 925 41.47 40.37 -12.16
N ALA A 926 40.99 39.12 -12.25
CA ALA A 926 41.04 38.27 -13.45
C ALA A 926 39.69 37.56 -13.69
N ASP A 927 39.01 37.88 -14.80
CA ASP A 927 37.62 37.53 -15.08
C ASP A 927 37.43 36.47 -16.20
N GLN A 928 36.17 36.19 -16.59
CA GLN A 928 35.83 35.21 -17.64
C GLN A 928 36.41 33.81 -17.44
N ILE A 929 36.63 33.35 -16.20
CA ILE A 929 37.28 32.06 -15.91
C ILE A 929 36.26 30.92 -15.99
N PHE A 930 36.14 30.31 -17.17
CA PHE A 930 35.15 29.27 -17.47
C PHE A 930 35.38 27.98 -16.67
N VAL A 931 34.46 27.63 -15.78
CA VAL A 931 34.46 26.35 -15.03
C VAL A 931 33.37 25.43 -15.59
N GLN A 932 33.79 24.35 -16.23
CA GLN A 932 32.87 23.44 -16.93
C GLN A 932 32.16 22.46 -15.97
N GLU A 933 30.86 22.21 -16.22
CA GLU A 933 30.10 21.20 -15.49
C GLU A 933 30.70 19.79 -15.71
N THR A 934 30.86 19.05 -14.61
CA THR A 934 31.36 17.68 -14.64
C THR A 934 30.24 16.65 -14.80
N LEU A 935 30.63 15.40 -15.08
CA LEU A 935 29.72 14.27 -15.09
C LEU A 935 29.29 13.93 -13.65
N LYS A 936 28.16 14.47 -13.24
CA LYS A 936 27.54 14.18 -11.96
C LYS A 936 26.97 12.76 -11.99
N MET A 937 27.31 11.97 -10.98
CA MET A 937 26.71 10.65 -10.78
C MET A 937 26.01 10.63 -9.43
N SER A 938 24.70 10.48 -9.46
CA SER A 938 23.94 10.12 -8.28
C SER A 938 23.63 8.62 -8.33
N PHE A 939 23.22 8.12 -7.20
CA PHE A 939 22.72 6.77 -7.09
C PHE A 939 21.15 6.86 -6.93
N ILE A 940 20.34 5.78 -7.12
CA ILE A 940 18.82 5.75 -7.08
C ILE A 940 18.15 4.65 -6.16
N THR A 941 18.81 3.96 -5.19
CA THR A 941 18.11 3.15 -4.10
C THR A 941 18.83 2.66 -2.75
N LEU A 942 20.14 2.88 -2.40
CA LEU A 942 20.87 2.34 -1.19
C LEU A 942 20.97 3.45 -0.13
N LYS A 943 20.24 3.44 0.98
CA LYS A 943 20.55 4.41 2.05
C LYS A 943 22.02 4.28 2.49
N ASP A 944 22.75 5.38 2.70
CA ASP A 944 23.96 5.30 3.54
C ASP A 944 23.48 4.90 4.93
N GLY A 945 24.18 3.92 5.52
CA GLY A 945 23.68 3.17 6.65
C GLY A 945 22.58 2.13 6.30
N ASP A 946 22.32 1.80 5.03
CA ASP A 946 21.48 0.63 4.72
C ASP A 946 22.09 -0.64 5.28
N VAL A 947 21.23 -1.52 5.79
CA VAL A 947 21.65 -2.75 6.46
C VAL A 947 21.27 -3.97 5.63
N PHE A 948 22.24 -4.54 4.94
CA PHE A 948 22.08 -5.75 4.14
C PHE A 948 22.53 -6.99 4.91
N ASN A 949 21.90 -8.13 4.62
CA ASN A 949 22.36 -9.42 5.17
C ASN A 949 23.46 -10.00 4.28
N ASN A 950 24.52 -10.56 4.88
CA ASN A 950 25.59 -11.25 4.15
C ASN A 950 25.03 -12.27 3.14
N ARG A 951 25.53 -12.21 1.90
CA ARG A 951 25.08 -12.93 0.69
C ARG A 951 23.75 -12.52 0.05
N ASN A 952 23.03 -11.53 0.55
CA ASN A 952 21.91 -10.95 -0.21
C ASN A 952 22.46 -10.12 -1.40
N LYS A 953 21.76 -10.12 -2.55
CA LYS A 953 22.14 -9.25 -3.66
C LYS A 953 21.94 -7.80 -3.29
N VAL A 954 23.06 -7.10 -3.04
CA VAL A 954 23.11 -5.64 -3.01
C VAL A 954 22.97 -5.18 -4.46
N ASN A 955 21.73 -5.13 -4.91
CA ASN A 955 21.34 -4.32 -6.03
C ASN A 955 21.87 -2.90 -5.73
N MET A 956 22.58 -2.30 -6.67
CA MET A 956 22.95 -0.89 -6.59
C MET A 956 22.35 -0.35 -7.90
N ASN A 957 21.36 0.63 -7.94
CA ASN A 957 20.56 1.63 -8.87
C ASN A 957 20.94 3.09 -9.47
N VAL A 958 21.67 3.47 -10.55
CA VAL A 958 22.38 4.78 -10.85
C VAL A 958 21.58 5.78 -11.66
N GLU A 959 21.88 7.06 -11.44
CA GLU A 959 21.60 8.15 -12.37
C GLU A 959 22.90 8.90 -12.73
N CYS A 960 23.10 9.22 -14.00
CA CYS A 960 24.11 10.17 -14.46
C CYS A 960 23.41 11.44 -14.96
N SER A 961 24.02 12.59 -14.72
CA SER A 961 23.57 13.91 -15.16
C SER A 961 24.77 14.84 -15.39
N GLY A 962 24.52 16.06 -15.88
CA GLY A 962 25.58 16.98 -16.30
C GLY A 962 26.29 16.49 -17.56
N ASN A 963 27.60 16.70 -17.65
CA ASN A 963 28.35 16.52 -18.88
C ASN A 963 28.63 15.05 -19.24
N PHE A 964 27.70 14.42 -19.98
CA PHE A 964 27.83 13.04 -20.48
C PHE A 964 29.05 12.80 -21.40
N SER A 965 29.53 13.82 -22.12
CA SER A 965 30.69 13.68 -23.02
C SER A 965 32.01 13.44 -22.26
N ALA A 966 32.05 13.83 -20.97
CA ALA A 966 33.25 13.76 -20.14
C ALA A 966 33.66 12.33 -19.74
N ALA A 967 32.89 11.28 -20.05
CA ALA A 967 33.31 9.89 -19.83
C ALA A 967 32.69 8.89 -20.82
N THR A 968 33.46 7.89 -21.23
CA THR A 968 33.02 6.83 -22.15
C THR A 968 32.64 5.52 -21.47
N LYS A 969 32.96 5.32 -20.18
CA LYS A 969 32.57 4.13 -19.40
C LYS A 969 32.55 4.36 -17.90
N ILE A 970 31.82 3.51 -17.17
CA ILE A 970 31.86 3.47 -15.69
C ILE A 970 32.53 2.14 -15.25
N LYS A 971 33.14 2.10 -14.06
CA LYS A 971 33.66 0.90 -13.38
C LYS A 971 33.11 0.84 -11.96
N PHE A 972 32.94 -0.38 -11.47
CA PHE A 972 32.24 -0.65 -10.21
C PHE A 972 33.15 -1.30 -9.23
N THR A 973 33.26 -0.70 -8.06
CA THR A 973 34.16 -1.17 -7.02
C THR A 973 33.44 -1.39 -5.72
N VAL A 974 33.98 -2.33 -4.95
CA VAL A 974 33.53 -2.66 -3.61
C VAL A 974 34.74 -2.78 -2.72
N GLN A 975 34.66 -2.19 -1.53
CA GLN A 975 35.71 -2.20 -0.53
C GLN A 975 35.07 -2.52 0.82
N LYS A 976 35.59 -3.51 1.54
CA LYS A 976 35.25 -3.71 2.95
C LYS A 976 36.14 -2.77 3.76
N VAL A 977 35.61 -2.18 4.83
CA VAL A 977 36.44 -1.38 5.75
C VAL A 977 37.61 -2.24 6.24
N GLY A 978 38.84 -1.77 6.01
CA GLY A 978 40.08 -2.50 6.31
C GLY A 978 40.57 -3.48 5.23
N THR A 979 40.04 -3.47 4.00
CA THR A 979 40.58 -4.26 2.87
C THR A 979 40.92 -3.42 1.66
N SER A 980 41.71 -3.99 0.75
CA SER A 980 41.85 -3.49 -0.63
C SER A 980 40.49 -3.43 -1.32
N GLU A 981 40.38 -2.53 -2.28
CA GLU A 981 39.23 -2.37 -3.17
C GLU A 981 39.24 -3.41 -4.30
N THR A 982 38.07 -3.76 -4.84
CA THR A 982 37.95 -4.74 -5.94
C THR A 982 36.99 -4.23 -7.01
N VAL A 983 37.46 -4.11 -8.26
CA VAL A 983 36.58 -3.89 -9.41
C VAL A 983 35.74 -5.15 -9.63
N VAL A 984 34.42 -4.99 -9.58
CA VAL A 984 33.45 -6.07 -9.80
C VAL A 984 32.87 -6.07 -11.21
N LYS A 985 32.82 -4.93 -11.94
CA LYS A 985 32.31 -4.81 -13.34
C LYS A 985 32.60 -3.45 -14.06
N THR A 986 32.47 -3.39 -15.41
CA THR A 986 32.68 -2.21 -16.31
C THR A 986 31.74 -2.18 -17.56
N LEU A 987 31.33 -1.04 -18.14
CA LEU A 987 30.44 -0.86 -19.34
C LEU A 987 30.61 0.57 -19.86
N SER A 988 30.35 0.76 -21.16
CA SER A 988 30.25 2.07 -21.81
C SER A 988 29.09 2.95 -21.30
N ILE A 989 29.31 4.27 -21.39
CA ILE A 989 28.31 5.34 -21.29
C ILE A 989 27.76 5.64 -22.70
N SER A 990 26.54 6.19 -22.78
CA SER A 990 25.90 6.67 -24.01
C SER A 990 24.97 7.84 -23.67
N GLU A 991 25.03 8.94 -24.42
CA GLU A 991 24.35 10.22 -24.12
C GLU A 991 22.84 10.08 -23.92
N ASN A 992 22.16 9.28 -24.77
CA ASN A 992 20.71 9.02 -24.69
C ASN A 992 20.28 8.12 -23.51
N LYS A 993 21.04 8.11 -22.39
CA LYS A 993 20.82 7.19 -21.27
C LYS A 993 21.43 7.71 -19.96
N SER A 994 20.59 8.16 -19.04
CA SER A 994 20.97 8.52 -17.67
C SER A 994 21.18 7.30 -16.74
N VAL A 995 20.53 6.14 -16.99
CA VAL A 995 20.46 5.03 -16.00
C VAL A 995 21.20 3.75 -16.43
N TYR A 996 22.18 3.33 -15.63
CA TYR A 996 23.12 2.21 -15.85
C TYR A 996 22.92 1.05 -14.86
N LYS A 997 23.23 -0.23 -15.19
CA LYS A 997 22.53 -1.39 -14.56
C LYS A 997 23.32 -2.69 -14.20
N TYR A 998 23.24 -3.21 -12.93
CA TYR A 998 24.06 -4.27 -12.25
C TYR A 998 23.54 -4.60 -10.83
N LYS A 999 23.97 -5.74 -10.23
CA LYS A 999 23.78 -6.08 -8.80
C LYS A 999 25.03 -6.75 -8.22
N TRP A 1000 25.55 -6.24 -7.10
CA TRP A 1000 26.64 -6.85 -6.32
C TRP A 1000 26.13 -7.89 -5.32
N THR A 1001 27.02 -8.62 -4.63
CA THR A 1001 26.70 -9.53 -3.53
C THR A 1001 27.89 -9.65 -2.55
N PRO A 1002 27.76 -9.22 -1.29
CA PRO A 1002 28.80 -9.41 -0.27
C PRO A 1002 29.04 -10.87 0.06
N LYS A 1003 30.32 -11.19 0.31
CA LYS A 1003 30.78 -12.54 0.70
C LYS A 1003 31.09 -12.67 2.20
N GLN A 1004 31.28 -11.54 2.88
CA GLN A 1004 31.57 -11.43 4.32
C GLN A 1004 30.67 -10.36 4.95
N THR A 1005 30.76 -10.21 6.26
CA THR A 1005 30.17 -9.10 7.01
C THR A 1005 31.17 -7.99 7.32
N GLY A 1006 30.63 -6.86 7.76
CA GLY A 1006 31.33 -5.61 8.07
C GLY A 1006 30.68 -4.46 7.32
N ILE A 1007 31.16 -3.25 7.58
CA ILE A 1007 30.82 -2.08 6.77
C ILE A 1007 31.55 -2.19 5.42
N TYR A 1008 30.83 -1.87 4.34
CA TYR A 1008 31.36 -1.83 2.99
C TYR A 1008 31.11 -0.47 2.36
N THR A 1009 32.15 0.12 1.76
CA THR A 1009 32.03 1.25 0.84
C THR A 1009 31.90 0.70 -0.58
N LEU A 1010 30.86 1.11 -1.30
CA LEU A 1010 30.59 0.71 -2.68
C LEU A 1010 30.64 1.95 -3.57
N LYS A 1011 31.28 1.88 -4.74
CA LYS A 1011 31.47 3.04 -5.61
C LYS A 1011 31.07 2.78 -7.06
N ALA A 1012 30.64 3.86 -7.72
CA ALA A 1012 30.52 4.04 -9.15
C ALA A 1012 31.57 5.03 -9.61
N SER A 1013 32.51 4.65 -10.47
CA SER A 1013 33.60 5.54 -10.91
C SER A 1013 33.61 5.65 -12.44
N ALA A 1014 33.47 6.85 -12.99
CA ALA A 1014 33.44 7.13 -14.42
C ALA A 1014 34.86 7.33 -14.99
N TYR A 1015 35.04 6.99 -16.27
CA TYR A 1015 36.31 7.00 -16.97
C TYR A 1015 36.17 7.45 -18.43
N LEU A 1016 37.09 8.29 -18.88
CA LEU A 1016 37.31 8.66 -20.28
C LEU A 1016 38.64 8.06 -20.74
N ASN A 1017 38.64 7.25 -21.80
CA ASN A 1017 39.85 6.62 -22.35
C ASN A 1017 40.70 5.89 -21.29
N ASP A 1018 40.03 5.22 -20.34
CA ASP A 1018 40.57 4.58 -19.12
C ASP A 1018 41.21 5.49 -18.05
N VAL A 1019 41.29 6.80 -18.27
CA VAL A 1019 41.58 7.82 -17.24
C VAL A 1019 40.34 8.01 -16.36
N TYR A 1020 40.52 8.14 -15.05
CA TYR A 1020 39.44 8.38 -14.08
C TYR A 1020 38.87 9.81 -14.22
N VAL A 1021 37.56 9.98 -13.98
CA VAL A 1021 36.85 11.27 -14.12
C VAL A 1021 36.14 11.65 -12.81
N HIS A 1022 35.07 10.94 -12.44
CA HIS A 1022 34.22 11.29 -11.28
C HIS A 1022 33.75 10.02 -10.57
N GLN A 1023 33.31 10.10 -9.31
CA GLN A 1023 32.70 8.95 -8.63
C GLN A 1023 31.65 9.31 -7.58
N THR A 1024 30.67 8.42 -7.42
CA THR A 1024 29.77 8.40 -6.24
C THR A 1024 29.99 7.15 -5.40
N LYS A 1025 29.79 7.29 -4.09
CA LYS A 1025 30.09 6.26 -3.08
C LYS A 1025 29.00 6.21 -2.01
N VAL A 1026 28.82 5.05 -1.41
CA VAL A 1026 27.92 4.86 -0.26
C VAL A 1026 28.49 3.80 0.69
N ASN A 1027 28.23 3.96 1.98
CA ASN A 1027 28.59 3.01 3.02
C ASN A 1027 27.34 2.23 3.46
N ILE A 1028 27.43 0.91 3.46
CA ILE A 1028 26.37 0.02 3.94
C ILE A 1028 26.90 -0.94 5.00
N GLU A 1029 26.07 -1.29 5.98
CA GLU A 1029 26.38 -2.37 6.90
C GLU A 1029 25.98 -3.69 6.28
N VAL A 1030 26.93 -4.61 6.10
CA VAL A 1030 26.61 -6.00 5.81
C VAL A 1030 26.67 -6.79 7.12
N GLN A 1031 25.51 -6.99 7.73
CA GLN A 1031 25.36 -7.73 8.99
C GLN A 1031 25.28 -9.25 8.75
N GLU A 1032 25.58 -10.03 9.79
CA GLU A 1032 25.42 -11.49 9.76
C GLU A 1032 23.97 -11.80 10.14
N PRO A 1033 23.09 -12.22 9.21
CA PRO A 1033 21.72 -12.56 9.59
C PRO A 1033 21.72 -13.70 10.60
N ILE A 1034 20.83 -13.66 11.59
CA ILE A 1034 20.67 -14.82 12.49
C ILE A 1034 20.43 -16.09 11.67
N LYS A 1035 21.22 -17.13 11.93
CA LYS A 1035 21.24 -18.40 11.21
C LYS A 1035 20.79 -19.49 12.17
N LEU A 1036 19.61 -20.02 11.92
CA LEU A 1036 19.06 -21.19 12.59
C LEU A 1036 19.36 -22.41 11.71
N LYS A 1037 20.22 -23.32 12.16
CA LYS A 1037 20.52 -24.58 11.44
C LYS A 1037 20.44 -25.77 12.39
N TYR A 1038 19.65 -26.78 12.05
CA TYR A 1038 19.64 -28.03 12.81
C TYR A 1038 21.00 -28.73 12.72
N LYS A 1039 21.52 -29.18 13.87
CA LYS A 1039 22.80 -29.91 13.95
C LYS A 1039 22.64 -31.39 13.59
N LEU A 1040 21.46 -31.97 13.87
CA LEU A 1040 21.18 -33.40 13.71
C LEU A 1040 20.07 -33.69 12.70
N LEU A 1041 19.03 -32.85 12.64
CA LEU A 1041 17.88 -33.05 11.77
C LEU A 1041 18.16 -32.66 10.32
N ARG A 1042 17.64 -33.46 9.37
CA ARG A 1042 17.71 -33.29 7.91
C ARG A 1042 16.38 -33.70 7.27
N ASN A 1043 16.03 -33.11 6.13
CA ASN A 1043 14.81 -33.48 5.40
C ASN A 1043 14.81 -34.97 5.02
N GLY A 1044 13.64 -35.62 5.11
CA GLY A 1044 13.44 -37.02 4.73
C GLY A 1044 13.95 -38.05 5.75
N GLN A 1045 14.50 -37.63 6.90
CA GLN A 1045 14.85 -38.57 7.97
C GLN A 1045 13.61 -39.32 8.46
N THR A 1046 13.76 -40.63 8.65
CA THR A 1046 12.76 -41.50 9.27
C THR A 1046 13.09 -41.70 10.74
N TYR A 1047 12.08 -41.58 11.60
CA TYR A 1047 12.11 -41.93 13.03
C TYR A 1047 10.97 -42.92 13.34
N ALA A 1048 11.07 -43.65 14.45
CA ALA A 1048 9.97 -44.46 14.98
C ALA A 1048 9.05 -43.65 15.91
N VAL A 1049 7.80 -44.09 16.07
CA VAL A 1049 6.95 -43.65 17.19
C VAL A 1049 7.67 -43.95 18.50
N GLY A 1050 7.69 -42.98 19.42
CA GLY A 1050 8.43 -43.08 20.69
C GLY A 1050 9.94 -42.81 20.60
N GLU A 1051 10.49 -42.50 19.42
CA GLU A 1051 11.93 -42.22 19.27
C GLU A 1051 12.32 -40.76 19.58
N ASP A 1052 13.52 -40.56 20.14
CA ASP A 1052 14.04 -39.27 20.56
C ASP A 1052 14.44 -38.34 19.38
N VAL A 1053 13.51 -37.54 18.87
CA VAL A 1053 13.79 -36.56 17.81
C VAL A 1053 14.47 -35.32 18.37
N LYS A 1054 15.79 -35.31 18.26
CA LYS A 1054 16.68 -34.27 18.79
C LYS A 1054 16.69 -33.02 17.90
N MET A 1055 15.73 -32.12 18.13
CA MET A 1055 15.62 -30.75 17.60
C MET A 1055 16.76 -29.84 18.13
N HIS A 1056 18.01 -30.25 17.97
CA HIS A 1056 19.19 -29.48 18.37
C HIS A 1056 19.48 -28.42 17.32
N ILE A 1057 19.21 -27.16 17.65
CA ILE A 1057 19.41 -26.02 16.77
C ILE A 1057 20.73 -25.32 17.12
N ARG A 1058 21.61 -25.18 16.12
CA ARG A 1058 22.71 -24.23 16.18
C ARG A 1058 22.16 -22.86 15.79
N VAL A 1059 22.38 -21.88 16.66
CA VAL A 1059 22.25 -20.46 16.33
C VAL A 1059 23.66 -19.93 16.03
N SER A 1060 23.78 -19.18 14.95
CA SER A 1060 25.00 -18.45 14.59
C SER A 1060 24.63 -17.19 13.80
N GLY A 1061 25.62 -16.39 13.40
CA GLY A 1061 25.37 -15.02 12.93
C GLY A 1061 25.07 -14.08 14.10
N ASP A 1062 24.38 -12.97 13.85
CA ASP A 1062 24.06 -12.01 14.91
C ASP A 1062 22.95 -12.53 15.86
N PHE A 1063 23.30 -12.65 17.14
CA PHE A 1063 22.39 -13.04 18.22
C PHE A 1063 21.51 -11.87 18.69
N SER A 1064 21.94 -10.61 18.51
CA SER A 1064 21.21 -9.43 18.98
C SER A 1064 19.81 -9.32 18.34
N LYS A 1065 19.67 -9.84 17.11
CA LYS A 1065 18.43 -9.85 16.32
C LYS A 1065 17.34 -10.75 16.88
N ALA A 1066 17.55 -11.49 17.95
CA ALA A 1066 16.51 -12.27 18.63
C ALA A 1066 16.68 -12.28 20.15
N ASP A 1067 15.58 -12.49 20.87
CA ASP A 1067 15.53 -12.71 22.33
C ASP A 1067 14.80 -14.01 22.70
N GLU A 1068 13.99 -14.59 21.80
CA GLU A 1068 13.26 -15.83 22.04
C GLU A 1068 13.32 -16.78 20.83
N LEU A 1069 13.62 -18.06 21.09
CA LEU A 1069 13.35 -19.16 20.17
C LEU A 1069 12.05 -19.87 20.57
N ARG A 1070 11.27 -20.27 19.56
CA ARG A 1070 10.10 -21.15 19.68
C ARG A 1070 10.34 -22.41 18.86
N PHE A 1071 10.50 -23.54 19.56
CA PHE A 1071 10.50 -24.87 18.97
C PHE A 1071 9.04 -25.30 18.78
N LEU A 1072 8.69 -25.63 17.54
CA LEU A 1072 7.33 -25.88 17.10
C LEU A 1072 7.28 -27.20 16.33
N THR A 1073 6.28 -28.02 16.60
CA THR A 1073 6.06 -29.30 15.93
C THR A 1073 4.72 -29.27 15.22
N GLN A 1074 4.68 -29.71 13.96
CA GLN A 1074 3.47 -29.73 13.15
C GLN A 1074 3.39 -31.08 12.43
N LYS A 1075 2.34 -31.88 12.65
CA LYS A 1075 2.03 -32.97 11.71
C LYS A 1075 1.54 -32.35 10.41
N ILE A 1076 1.88 -32.91 9.25
CA ILE A 1076 1.38 -32.37 7.98
C ILE A 1076 -0.15 -32.47 7.97
N GLY A 1077 -0.83 -31.34 7.79
CA GLY A 1077 -2.29 -31.19 7.93
C GLY A 1077 -2.78 -30.64 9.27
N GLU A 1078 -1.94 -30.57 10.31
CA GLU A 1078 -2.30 -30.04 11.64
C GLU A 1078 -1.79 -28.60 11.88
N LYS A 1079 -2.32 -27.94 12.92
CA LYS A 1079 -1.86 -26.61 13.38
C LYS A 1079 -0.48 -26.72 14.06
N ASN A 1080 0.32 -25.65 14.00
CA ASN A 1080 1.63 -25.60 14.63
C ASN A 1080 1.51 -25.71 16.18
N LYS A 1081 1.92 -26.82 16.78
CA LYS A 1081 2.00 -26.96 18.24
C LYS A 1081 3.31 -26.34 18.76
N LEU A 1082 3.21 -25.46 19.75
CA LEU A 1082 4.38 -24.98 20.50
C LEU A 1082 4.86 -26.09 21.44
N ASP A 1083 6.13 -26.45 21.33
CA ASP A 1083 6.73 -27.55 22.11
C ASP A 1083 7.65 -27.00 23.20
N LYS A 1084 8.48 -25.99 22.87
CA LYS A 1084 9.36 -25.31 23.83
C LYS A 1084 9.62 -23.85 23.45
N LYS A 1085 9.73 -22.98 24.46
CA LYS A 1085 10.32 -21.64 24.36
C LYS A 1085 11.71 -21.63 25.01
N GLU A 1086 12.64 -20.86 24.47
CA GLU A 1086 13.97 -20.69 25.07
C GLU A 1086 14.58 -19.32 24.72
N SER A 1087 14.99 -18.54 25.72
CA SER A 1087 15.54 -17.20 25.50
C SER A 1087 16.92 -17.25 24.84
N VAL A 1088 17.14 -16.41 23.83
CA VAL A 1088 18.41 -16.27 23.13
C VAL A 1088 19.42 -15.54 24.02
N LYS A 1089 20.63 -16.09 24.14
CA LYS A 1089 21.78 -15.49 24.82
C LYS A 1089 23.00 -15.55 23.88
N SER A 1090 23.73 -14.44 23.76
CA SER A 1090 24.90 -14.32 22.89
C SER A 1090 26.00 -15.34 23.20
N SER A 1091 26.16 -15.73 24.47
CA SER A 1091 27.11 -16.75 24.93
C SER A 1091 26.71 -18.21 24.61
N LYS A 1092 25.52 -18.44 24.03
CA LYS A 1092 24.98 -19.79 23.80
C LYS A 1092 24.67 -20.02 22.33
N SER A 1093 25.51 -20.77 21.63
CA SER A 1093 25.37 -21.09 20.20
C SER A 1093 24.57 -22.36 19.88
N MET A 1094 24.18 -23.13 20.90
CA MET A 1094 23.39 -24.36 20.76
C MET A 1094 22.19 -24.33 21.70
N TYR A 1095 21.01 -24.58 21.16
CA TYR A 1095 19.76 -24.70 21.90
C TYR A 1095 19.16 -26.08 21.65
N TYR A 1096 18.56 -26.64 22.69
CA TYR A 1096 18.29 -28.07 22.76
C TYR A 1096 16.83 -28.28 23.05
N ASN A 1097 16.10 -28.78 22.06
CA ASN A 1097 14.80 -29.37 22.26
C ASN A 1097 14.81 -30.86 21.90
N LYS A 1098 14.02 -31.63 22.63
CA LYS A 1098 13.91 -33.09 22.50
C LYS A 1098 12.42 -33.41 22.37
N TRP A 1099 11.97 -33.68 21.15
CA TRP A 1099 10.59 -34.01 20.87
C TRP A 1099 10.44 -35.52 20.66
N VAL A 1100 9.32 -36.10 21.08
CA VAL A 1100 9.02 -37.53 20.92
C VAL A 1100 7.69 -37.67 20.18
N PRO A 1101 7.65 -38.32 19.00
CA PRO A 1101 6.44 -38.43 18.20
C PRO A 1101 5.53 -39.53 18.77
N SER A 1102 4.28 -39.16 19.09
CA SER A 1102 3.28 -40.07 19.66
C SER A 1102 2.48 -40.86 18.61
N SER A 1103 2.62 -40.57 17.32
CA SER A 1103 1.90 -41.28 16.24
C SER A 1103 2.66 -41.29 14.92
N PRO A 1104 2.42 -42.25 14.01
CA PRO A 1104 3.01 -42.24 12.67
C PRO A 1104 2.48 -41.08 11.80
N GLY A 1105 3.27 -40.67 10.81
CA GLY A 1105 2.91 -39.65 9.82
C GLY A 1105 4.09 -38.75 9.46
N GLU A 1106 3.87 -37.84 8.51
CA GLU A 1106 4.83 -36.79 8.17
C GLU A 1106 4.74 -35.62 9.17
N TYR A 1107 5.89 -35.09 9.60
CA TYR A 1107 5.97 -33.96 10.52
C TYR A 1107 6.97 -32.89 10.01
N ARG A 1108 6.59 -31.61 10.09
CA ARG A 1108 7.46 -30.47 9.86
C ARG A 1108 7.85 -29.85 11.20
N LEU A 1109 9.12 -30.04 11.59
CA LEU A 1109 9.70 -29.54 12.82
C LEU A 1109 10.35 -28.17 12.57
N LYS A 1110 9.91 -27.15 13.29
CA LYS A 1110 10.27 -25.74 13.06
C LYS A 1110 10.97 -25.15 14.29
N VAL A 1111 11.92 -24.25 14.05
CA VAL A 1111 12.38 -23.28 15.07
C VAL A 1111 12.18 -21.89 14.50
N LYS A 1112 11.40 -21.06 15.21
CA LYS A 1112 11.20 -19.63 14.90
C LYS A 1112 11.95 -18.78 15.93
N ALA A 1113 12.68 -17.77 15.47
CA ALA A 1113 13.27 -16.72 16.29
C ALA A 1113 12.38 -15.47 16.30
N TYR A 1114 12.35 -14.80 17.45
CA TYR A 1114 11.57 -13.58 17.71
C TYR A 1114 12.44 -12.52 18.41
N LYS A 1115 12.07 -11.25 18.25
CA LYS A 1115 12.63 -10.09 18.95
C LYS A 1115 11.50 -9.17 19.40
N ASN A 1116 11.45 -8.81 20.69
CA ASN A 1116 10.39 -8.01 21.30
C ASN A 1116 8.99 -8.52 20.90
N GLY A 1117 8.81 -9.85 20.85
CA GLY A 1117 7.59 -10.52 20.40
C GLY A 1117 7.32 -10.54 18.88
N LYS A 1118 8.02 -9.72 18.08
CA LYS A 1118 7.94 -9.71 16.60
C LYS A 1118 8.74 -10.88 16.02
N TYR A 1119 8.24 -11.46 14.92
CA TYR A 1119 8.92 -12.55 14.22
C TYR A 1119 10.16 -12.06 13.47
N VAL A 1120 11.25 -12.85 13.49
CA VAL A 1120 12.54 -12.50 12.88
C VAL A 1120 12.91 -13.46 11.77
N LYS A 1121 12.94 -14.78 12.06
CA LYS A 1121 13.38 -15.81 11.11
C LYS A 1121 12.96 -17.20 11.54
N MET A 1122 12.97 -18.17 10.62
CA MET A 1122 12.74 -19.57 10.95
C MET A 1122 13.67 -20.52 10.19
N THR A 1123 13.72 -21.75 10.67
CA THR A 1123 14.12 -22.92 9.88
C THR A 1123 13.11 -24.03 10.09
N SER A 1124 12.99 -24.95 9.13
CA SER A 1124 12.15 -26.13 9.25
C SER A 1124 12.78 -27.36 8.61
N VAL A 1125 12.47 -28.54 9.13
CA VAL A 1125 12.84 -29.83 8.56
C VAL A 1125 11.60 -30.72 8.52
N LYS A 1126 11.38 -31.42 7.40
CA LYS A 1126 10.33 -32.44 7.23
C LYS A 1126 10.90 -33.84 7.53
N ILE A 1127 10.25 -34.59 8.40
CA ILE A 1127 10.61 -35.98 8.77
C ILE A 1127 9.41 -36.92 8.65
N THR A 1128 9.70 -38.19 8.43
CA THR A 1128 8.72 -39.29 8.47
C THR A 1128 8.77 -39.96 9.83
N VAL A 1129 7.63 -40.14 10.49
CA VAL A 1129 7.50 -41.04 11.65
C VAL A 1129 6.79 -42.32 11.21
N LYS A 1130 7.43 -43.47 11.41
CA LYS A 1130 6.87 -44.79 11.08
C LYS A 1130 6.49 -45.54 12.37
N ALA A 1131 5.52 -46.44 12.27
CA ALA A 1131 5.28 -47.42 13.33
C ALA A 1131 6.56 -48.25 13.58
N GLN A 1132 6.92 -48.44 14.85
CA GLN A 1132 8.21 -49.00 15.24
C GLN A 1132 8.32 -50.48 14.82
N LYS A 1133 9.13 -50.79 13.80
CA LYS A 1133 9.51 -52.16 13.45
C LYS A 1133 10.79 -52.55 14.18
N SER A 1134 10.67 -53.29 15.27
CA SER A 1134 11.80 -53.81 16.03
C SER A 1134 12.65 -54.76 15.17
N LYS A 1135 13.91 -54.41 14.95
CA LYS A 1135 14.95 -55.34 14.47
C LYS A 1135 16.23 -55.14 15.25
N ILE A 1136 16.59 -56.16 16.04
CA ILE A 1136 17.96 -56.39 16.51
C ILE A 1136 18.74 -56.95 15.31
N ALA A 1137 20.00 -56.55 15.14
CA ALA A 1137 20.89 -57.08 14.11
C ALA A 1137 22.15 -57.65 14.75
N SER A 1138 22.24 -58.97 14.83
CA SER A 1138 23.49 -59.70 15.02
C SER A 1138 24.30 -59.68 13.73
N LYS A 1139 25.64 -59.59 13.83
CA LYS A 1139 26.51 -59.92 12.71
C LYS A 1139 26.48 -61.42 12.45
N SER A 1140 26.29 -61.82 11.20
CA SER A 1140 26.85 -63.04 10.64
C SER A 1140 27.09 -62.83 9.14
N ASP A 1141 28.20 -63.36 8.64
CA ASP A 1141 28.54 -63.37 7.22
C ASP A 1141 27.90 -64.59 6.52
N GLY A 1142 27.95 -64.64 5.19
CA GLY A 1142 27.75 -65.89 4.42
C GLY A 1142 26.33 -66.20 3.90
N GLN A 1143 26.08 -65.75 2.66
CA GLN A 1143 25.28 -66.39 1.58
C GLN A 1143 23.80 -66.78 1.77
N GLU A 1144 23.07 -66.78 0.65
CA GLU A 1144 21.65 -67.13 0.57
C GLU A 1144 21.42 -68.64 0.37
N LYS A 1145 20.40 -69.18 1.08
CA LYS A 1145 19.58 -70.31 0.59
C LYS A 1145 18.11 -70.09 0.98
N GLN A 1146 17.18 -70.58 0.16
CA GLN A 1146 15.76 -70.54 0.46
C GLN A 1146 15.41 -71.55 1.57
N GLY A 1147 15.02 -71.06 2.74
CA GLY A 1147 14.52 -71.88 3.85
C GLY A 1147 13.01 -71.78 4.02
N VAL A 1148 12.38 -72.88 4.43
CA VAL A 1148 10.93 -72.96 4.74
C VAL A 1148 10.60 -71.99 5.88
N ARG A 1149 9.40 -71.40 5.86
CA ARG A 1149 8.92 -70.48 6.90
C ARG A 1149 7.75 -71.08 7.66
N PHE A 1150 7.93 -71.30 8.96
CA PHE A 1150 6.83 -71.61 9.87
C PHE A 1150 6.03 -70.34 10.21
N SER A 1151 4.82 -70.49 10.76
CA SER A 1151 4.00 -69.37 11.21
C SER A 1151 3.16 -69.70 12.44
N ILE A 1152 2.86 -68.69 13.27
CA ILE A 1152 2.14 -68.87 14.55
C ILE A 1152 1.01 -67.84 14.66
N TYR A 1153 -0.20 -68.28 14.98
CA TYR A 1153 -1.39 -67.43 15.08
C TYR A 1153 -2.49 -68.04 15.98
N PRO A 1154 -3.32 -67.22 16.66
CA PRO A 1154 -3.20 -65.76 16.79
C PRO A 1154 -2.05 -65.34 17.72
N ASN A 1155 -1.60 -64.09 17.57
CA ASN A 1155 -0.55 -63.49 18.38
C ASN A 1155 -0.69 -61.95 18.34
N PRO A 1156 -1.10 -61.27 19.43
CA PRO A 1156 -1.37 -61.81 20.77
C PRO A 1156 -2.51 -62.85 20.82
N ASN A 1157 -2.57 -63.61 21.90
CA ASN A 1157 -3.62 -64.58 22.19
C ASN A 1157 -3.85 -64.69 23.71
N ASN A 1158 -4.87 -65.44 24.13
CA ASN A 1158 -5.22 -65.60 25.55
C ASN A 1158 -4.61 -66.89 26.16
N GLY A 1159 -3.52 -67.41 25.57
CA GLY A 1159 -2.83 -68.63 26.00
C GLY A 1159 -3.00 -69.83 25.08
N ILE A 1160 -3.86 -69.79 24.06
CA ILE A 1160 -4.01 -70.86 23.06
C ILE A 1160 -3.73 -70.29 21.66
N PHE A 1161 -2.90 -71.00 20.89
CA PHE A 1161 -2.56 -70.64 19.51
C PHE A 1161 -2.11 -71.86 18.70
N ASN A 1162 -2.11 -71.69 17.39
CA ASN A 1162 -1.72 -72.70 16.41
C ASN A 1162 -0.36 -72.35 15.78
N ILE A 1163 0.45 -73.36 15.54
CA ILE A 1163 1.73 -73.30 14.85
C ILE A 1163 1.59 -74.09 13.56
N ASN A 1164 1.69 -73.44 12.40
CA ASN A 1164 1.75 -74.13 11.11
C ASN A 1164 3.21 -74.41 10.74
N LEU A 1165 3.56 -75.70 10.70
CA LEU A 1165 4.88 -76.25 10.41
C LEU A 1165 5.06 -76.59 8.91
N GLY A 1166 4.02 -76.38 8.09
CA GLY A 1166 4.05 -76.74 6.67
C GLY A 1166 4.19 -78.25 6.46
N SER A 1167 5.07 -78.62 5.53
CA SER A 1167 5.37 -80.02 5.17
C SER A 1167 6.52 -80.65 5.96
N SER A 1168 7.24 -79.90 6.81
CA SER A 1168 8.34 -80.43 7.62
C SER A 1168 7.83 -81.47 8.63
N LYS A 1169 8.59 -82.55 8.79
CA LYS A 1169 8.32 -83.65 9.75
C LYS A 1169 9.38 -83.67 10.84
N ASN A 1170 9.09 -84.40 11.91
CA ASN A 1170 9.98 -84.60 13.07
C ASN A 1170 10.40 -83.27 13.73
N VAL A 1171 9.49 -82.29 13.78
CA VAL A 1171 9.80 -80.94 14.26
C VAL A 1171 9.67 -80.85 15.79
N MET A 1172 10.69 -80.33 16.46
CA MET A 1172 10.66 -80.02 17.89
C MET A 1172 10.12 -78.60 18.10
N ILE A 1173 9.17 -78.44 19.02
CA ILE A 1173 8.64 -77.16 19.48
C ILE A 1173 8.97 -77.02 20.97
N GLN A 1174 9.60 -75.90 21.35
CA GLN A 1174 9.85 -75.54 22.74
C GLN A 1174 9.34 -74.11 22.99
N VAL A 1175 8.71 -73.87 24.13
CA VAL A 1175 8.32 -72.51 24.54
C VAL A 1175 8.99 -72.14 25.85
N PHE A 1176 9.55 -70.93 25.87
CA PHE A 1176 10.20 -70.33 27.01
C PHE A 1176 9.44 -69.07 27.43
N ALA A 1177 9.32 -68.82 28.74
CA ALA A 1177 8.85 -67.54 29.26
C ALA A 1177 9.93 -66.45 29.09
N ALA A 1178 9.56 -65.17 29.26
CA ALA A 1178 10.47 -64.03 29.08
C ALA A 1178 11.72 -64.05 29.99
N ASN A 1179 11.70 -64.79 31.09
CA ASN A 1179 12.84 -65.03 31.99
C ASN A 1179 13.80 -66.14 31.52
N GLY A 1180 13.53 -66.80 30.39
CA GLY A 1180 14.30 -67.92 29.85
C GLY A 1180 13.90 -69.31 30.36
N GLN A 1181 12.93 -69.42 31.27
CA GLN A 1181 12.44 -70.71 31.76
C GLN A 1181 11.61 -71.42 30.69
N MET A 1182 11.92 -72.68 30.38
CA MET A 1182 11.11 -73.50 29.47
C MET A 1182 9.78 -73.88 30.15
N VAL A 1183 8.65 -73.59 29.49
CA VAL A 1183 7.29 -73.79 29.99
C VAL A 1183 6.46 -74.77 29.15
N TYR A 1184 6.94 -75.15 27.97
CA TYR A 1184 6.33 -76.17 27.10
C TYR A 1184 7.40 -76.83 26.23
N LYS A 1185 7.25 -78.12 25.95
CA LYS A 1185 8.02 -78.85 24.94
C LYS A 1185 7.14 -79.90 24.27
N LYS A 1186 7.29 -80.06 22.95
CA LYS A 1186 6.70 -81.13 22.16
C LYS A 1186 7.67 -81.55 21.07
N GLU A 1187 7.91 -82.85 20.94
CA GLU A 1187 8.75 -83.43 19.90
C GLU A 1187 7.88 -84.06 18.80
N GLU A 1188 8.52 -84.36 17.65
CA GLU A 1188 7.92 -85.02 16.48
C GLU A 1188 6.62 -84.40 15.93
N ALA A 1189 6.46 -83.08 16.04
CA ALA A 1189 5.32 -82.37 15.48
C ALA A 1189 5.41 -82.28 13.94
N PHE A 1190 4.23 -82.24 13.30
CA PHE A 1190 4.04 -82.06 11.85
C PHE A 1190 2.69 -81.35 11.58
N GLY A 1191 2.54 -80.73 10.40
CA GLY A 1191 1.30 -80.07 10.00
C GLY A 1191 0.98 -78.82 10.84
N ILE A 1192 -0.21 -78.76 11.45
CA ILE A 1192 -0.60 -77.67 12.36
C ILE A 1192 -0.66 -78.18 13.79
N ALA A 1193 0.24 -77.68 14.65
CA ALA A 1193 0.31 -78.00 16.06
C ALA A 1193 -0.34 -76.90 16.91
N GLN A 1194 -1.41 -77.23 17.64
CA GLN A 1194 -1.96 -76.34 18.66
C GLN A 1194 -1.16 -76.46 19.96
N VAL A 1195 -0.95 -75.32 20.64
CA VAL A 1195 -0.24 -75.22 21.93
C VAL A 1195 -1.09 -74.40 22.89
N GLU A 1196 -1.21 -74.89 24.13
CA GLU A 1196 -1.80 -74.18 25.27
C GLU A 1196 -0.69 -73.82 26.27
N LEU A 1197 -0.54 -72.53 26.56
CA LEU A 1197 0.39 -71.99 27.55
C LEU A 1197 -0.35 -71.64 28.85
N ARG A 1198 -0.05 -72.40 29.90
CA ARG A 1198 -0.66 -72.28 31.23
C ARG A 1198 0.04 -71.30 32.17
N GLY A 1199 1.16 -70.70 31.75
CA GLY A 1199 1.80 -69.60 32.48
C GLY A 1199 0.99 -68.29 32.44
N GLU A 1200 1.42 -67.29 33.21
CA GLU A 1200 0.77 -65.98 33.33
C GLU A 1200 0.81 -65.15 32.04
N SER A 1201 0.00 -64.09 31.98
CA SER A 1201 0.02 -63.09 30.91
C SER A 1201 1.41 -62.46 30.76
N GLY A 1202 1.95 -62.45 29.54
CA GLY A 1202 3.32 -62.04 29.31
C GLY A 1202 3.89 -62.46 27.95
N ILE A 1203 5.20 -62.33 27.82
CA ILE A 1203 5.94 -62.66 26.59
C ILE A 1203 6.50 -64.07 26.69
N TYR A 1204 6.32 -64.83 25.63
CA TYR A 1204 6.86 -66.17 25.45
C TYR A 1204 7.64 -66.25 24.12
N PHE A 1205 8.65 -67.11 24.08
CA PHE A 1205 9.49 -67.36 22.92
C PHE A 1205 9.37 -68.82 22.51
N ILE A 1206 8.90 -69.04 21.27
CA ILE A 1206 8.62 -70.35 20.71
C ILE A 1206 9.73 -70.69 19.74
N GLU A 1207 10.57 -71.62 20.15
CA GLU A 1207 11.63 -72.21 19.34
C GLU A 1207 11.08 -73.41 18.59
N ILE A 1208 11.28 -73.43 17.27
CA ILE A 1208 10.87 -74.50 16.37
C ILE A 1208 12.12 -74.99 15.63
N THR A 1209 12.46 -76.26 15.80
CA THR A 1209 13.68 -76.87 15.23
C THR A 1209 13.31 -78.09 14.38
N SER A 1210 13.64 -78.05 13.09
CA SER A 1210 13.59 -79.19 12.17
C SER A 1210 14.98 -79.47 11.58
N ASN A 1211 15.09 -80.53 10.78
CA ASN A 1211 16.30 -80.83 10.00
C ASN A 1211 16.67 -79.71 9.00
N ASP A 1212 15.70 -78.87 8.62
CA ASP A 1212 15.88 -77.77 7.67
C ASP A 1212 16.42 -76.49 8.35
N GLY A 1213 16.37 -76.43 9.69
CA GLY A 1213 16.84 -75.31 10.48
C GLY A 1213 16.02 -75.03 11.75
N LYS A 1214 16.42 -73.97 12.46
CA LYS A 1214 15.82 -73.52 13.72
C LYS A 1214 15.29 -72.09 13.59
N GLN A 1215 14.03 -71.88 13.94
CA GLN A 1215 13.34 -70.60 13.85
C GLN A 1215 12.64 -70.27 15.18
N VAL A 1216 12.84 -69.06 15.69
CA VAL A 1216 12.27 -68.61 16.97
C VAL A 1216 11.24 -67.50 16.75
N PHE A 1217 10.09 -67.61 17.41
CA PHE A 1217 8.95 -66.69 17.31
C PHE A 1217 8.61 -66.10 18.68
N LYS A 1218 8.42 -64.79 18.76
CA LYS A 1218 7.85 -64.15 19.95
C LYS A 1218 6.32 -64.27 19.92
N VAL A 1219 5.73 -64.80 20.97
CA VAL A 1219 4.28 -64.81 21.22
C VAL A 1219 3.95 -63.98 22.47
N VAL A 1220 2.83 -63.27 22.44
CA VAL A 1220 2.30 -62.52 23.58
C VAL A 1220 1.02 -63.19 24.06
N LYS A 1221 1.02 -63.63 25.32
CA LYS A 1221 -0.19 -64.00 26.04
C LYS A 1221 -0.74 -62.75 26.74
N ASN A 1222 -1.96 -62.36 26.40
CA ASN A 1222 -2.74 -61.35 27.14
C ASN A 1222 -3.35 -61.98 28.38
#